data_AF-A0A2E0QUR7-F1
#
_entry.id   AF-A0A2E0QUR7-F1
#
_cell.length_a   1.000
_cell.length_b   1.000
_cell.length_c   1.000
_cell.angle_alpha   90.00
_cell.angle_beta   90.00
_cell.angle_gamma   90.00
#
_symmetry.space_group_name_H-M   'P 1'
#
loop_
_entity.id
_entity.type
_entity.pdbx_description
1 polymer ?
#
loop_
_entity_poly.entity_id
_entity_poly.type
_entity_poly.pdbx_seq_one_letter_code
_entity_poly.pdbx_strand_id
1 'polypeptide(L)'
;MITKPPIQIILCSTASDKTSSELVSAVKTAFRGNLGEDTPYIATLSNLDVPMREFRNGPPEIEARDMLDGALHTLVVVVVDSKLETDEDWSQWLKAAEQYGKECGGRHFLLALCLSDEIHKRYHTIEDSDYSDKRGYQEVDPIPGPAAAKSKDTSIFGEYAERATWFALYVLQICRKILTKAIFPDDEKRCSLKLFISHAKKDSLSLANSVRLALHEKSYFSSWYDAEDLNGVDDWREEIRKGVETSVVVVLRTGEYDKRPWCRQEFLWAEQCCVPIVCVEARLHLEFEADPLSTNRVPNVRIPDGNLFRILFPALKESLRILRLRRLQLELEENHPGFKQAKGVELIPYTPTLKHLIYAGKAMEKNAEEGDLNDKKDYQIALYADPPLETEMYVACREYLESRCGKTYLLTPTLLPFWEGHKFSETDENIASYSLMPKTSSRKEDLEPRPKLEINISVSEHVDDFPKLGIGMTEINNAVTLLSQAIIANEGIVALGHDWRNDGVMHEMYKFAEERQEVVLEEVDRPGLIKNYAFWGLPASLTERERNQMKGILDIFPCDPPKEYSGEERFLFQLPKEESGYAFARSLTVMRRTMTEKCFARVCFGGRDMDLQNPDAGPKGRCPGVVEEAFFSCLYDKPLYISAIFGGVIGQVVDAMLGKEEARFQFQLPEDVRACYEENFGSSNPDIKEKGYDGPIESEELIQFFKDYGVERLAENNGLTKEENLGLFRALTIDEVREYVQTGLSRLVAALENR
;
A
#
# COMPACT_ATOMS: atom_id res chain seq x y z
N MET A 1 7.35 14.81 4.64
CA MET A 1 8.35 13.87 4.10
C MET A 1 7.63 12.63 3.59
N ILE A 2 7.58 12.45 2.27
CA ILE A 2 7.23 11.15 1.67
C ILE A 2 8.40 10.21 2.00
N THR A 3 8.25 9.32 2.98
CA THR A 3 9.22 8.25 3.16
C THR A 3 9.11 7.34 1.95
N LYS A 4 10.16 7.28 1.13
CA LYS A 4 10.24 6.36 0.00
C LYS A 4 9.96 4.93 0.49
N PRO A 5 9.27 4.09 -0.30
CA PRO A 5 9.04 2.71 0.09
C PRO A 5 10.39 2.01 0.35
N PRO A 6 10.51 1.13 1.36
CA PRO A 6 11.75 0.45 1.65
C PRO A 6 12.31 -0.34 0.48
N ILE A 7 11.45 -0.92 -0.34
CA ILE A 7 11.84 -1.62 -1.56
C ILE A 7 10.71 -1.53 -2.59
N GLN A 8 11.08 -1.43 -3.87
CA GLN A 8 10.18 -1.63 -5.01
C GLN A 8 10.77 -2.65 -6.00
N ILE A 9 9.92 -3.16 -6.90
CA ILE A 9 10.32 -4.09 -7.96
C ILE A 9 9.88 -3.55 -9.32
N ILE A 10 10.79 -3.62 -10.30
CA ILE A 10 10.54 -3.27 -11.69
C ILE A 10 10.65 -4.53 -12.53
N LEU A 11 9.55 -4.94 -13.16
CA LEU A 11 9.45 -6.13 -14.00
C LEU A 11 9.62 -5.71 -15.47
N CYS A 12 10.73 -6.10 -16.08
CA CYS A 12 11.03 -5.85 -17.49
C CYS A 12 10.85 -7.16 -18.25
N SER A 13 9.92 -7.19 -19.20
CA SER A 13 9.70 -8.35 -20.06
C SER A 13 9.21 -7.90 -21.43
N THR A 14 9.07 -8.84 -22.36
CA THR A 14 8.31 -8.57 -23.58
C THR A 14 7.12 -9.53 -23.65
N ALA A 15 5.99 -9.06 -24.20
CA ALA A 15 4.78 -9.86 -24.29
C ALA A 15 4.84 -10.97 -25.36
N SER A 16 6.02 -11.34 -25.87
CA SER A 16 6.15 -12.33 -26.95
C SER A 16 6.12 -13.79 -26.50
N ASP A 17 6.50 -14.09 -25.27
CA ASP A 17 6.60 -15.48 -24.78
C ASP A 17 5.59 -15.76 -23.65
N LYS A 18 4.91 -16.92 -23.74
CA LYS A 18 4.04 -17.45 -22.70
C LYS A 18 4.82 -17.68 -21.40
N THR A 19 6.05 -18.17 -21.50
CA THR A 19 6.94 -18.43 -20.35
C THR A 19 7.27 -17.14 -19.61
N SER A 20 7.56 -16.05 -20.34
CA SER A 20 7.75 -14.72 -19.74
C SER A 20 6.53 -14.27 -18.94
N SER A 21 5.34 -14.40 -19.53
CA SER A 21 4.10 -14.03 -18.85
C SER A 21 3.83 -14.88 -17.61
N GLU A 22 4.14 -16.18 -17.65
CA GLU A 22 4.02 -17.10 -16.51
C GLU A 22 4.96 -16.71 -15.36
N LEU A 23 6.23 -16.44 -15.66
CA LEU A 23 7.25 -16.03 -14.68
C LEU A 23 6.89 -14.71 -13.99
N VAL A 24 6.52 -13.70 -14.78
CA VAL A 24 6.09 -12.40 -14.26
C VAL A 24 4.84 -12.55 -13.39
N SER A 25 3.87 -13.35 -13.84
CA SER A 25 2.65 -13.62 -13.08
C SER A 25 2.98 -14.27 -11.74
N ALA A 26 3.81 -15.31 -11.73
CA ALA A 26 4.25 -15.99 -10.50
C ALA A 26 4.93 -15.03 -9.51
N VAL A 27 5.77 -14.11 -10.01
CA VAL A 27 6.39 -13.07 -9.16
C VAL A 27 5.35 -12.13 -8.58
N LYS A 28 4.42 -11.59 -9.37
CA LYS A 28 3.35 -10.73 -8.87
C LYS A 28 2.50 -11.44 -7.81
N THR A 29 2.08 -12.66 -8.12
CA THR A 29 1.30 -13.54 -7.24
C THR A 29 2.01 -13.81 -5.91
N ALA A 30 3.32 -14.07 -5.92
CA ALA A 30 4.10 -14.31 -4.71
C ALA A 30 4.09 -13.11 -3.74
N PHE A 31 4.12 -11.88 -4.27
CA PHE A 31 4.13 -10.66 -3.45
C PHE A 31 2.73 -10.19 -3.07
N ARG A 32 1.79 -10.17 -4.02
CA ARG A 32 0.45 -9.60 -3.85
C ARG A 32 -0.58 -10.57 -3.25
N GLY A 33 -0.37 -11.88 -3.35
CA GLY A 33 -1.40 -12.86 -3.01
C GLY A 33 -2.38 -13.12 -4.16
N ASN A 34 -3.12 -14.23 -4.07
CA ASN A 34 -3.96 -14.75 -5.15
C ASN A 34 -4.97 -15.83 -4.71
N LEU A 35 -5.61 -15.64 -3.56
CA LEU A 35 -6.63 -16.59 -3.10
C LEU A 35 -7.69 -16.85 -4.16
N GLY A 36 -7.82 -18.12 -4.56
CA GLY A 36 -8.86 -18.55 -5.50
C GLY A 36 -8.47 -18.49 -6.98
N GLU A 37 -7.24 -18.10 -7.32
CA GLU A 37 -6.73 -18.24 -8.68
C GLU A 37 -6.14 -19.64 -8.93
N ASP A 38 -6.26 -20.12 -10.17
CA ASP A 38 -5.73 -21.40 -10.66
C ASP A 38 -4.20 -21.36 -10.78
N THR A 39 -3.50 -21.23 -9.65
CA THR A 39 -2.06 -21.48 -9.57
C THR A 39 -1.81 -22.74 -8.74
N PRO A 40 -1.14 -23.77 -9.30
CA PRO A 40 -1.05 -25.06 -8.63
C PRO A 40 -0.17 -25.03 -7.37
N TYR A 41 0.82 -24.13 -7.33
CA TYR A 41 1.82 -24.10 -6.27
C TYR A 41 1.81 -22.85 -5.38
N ILE A 42 1.40 -21.69 -5.90
CA ILE A 42 1.51 -20.40 -5.20
C ILE A 42 0.13 -19.97 -4.70
N ALA A 43 -0.27 -20.38 -3.51
CA ALA A 43 -1.50 -19.89 -2.89
C ALA A 43 -1.15 -19.04 -1.66
N THR A 44 -1.21 -17.70 -1.77
CA THR A 44 -0.96 -16.81 -0.62
C THR A 44 -2.09 -15.82 -0.39
N LEU A 45 -2.44 -15.61 0.90
CA LEU A 45 -3.50 -14.70 1.34
C LEU A 45 -3.09 -13.23 1.36
N SER A 46 -1.87 -12.94 1.81
CA SER A 46 -1.47 -11.59 2.21
C SER A 46 -0.72 -10.83 1.13
N ASN A 47 -1.06 -9.57 0.91
CA ASN A 47 -0.23 -8.65 0.14
C ASN A 47 0.93 -8.14 1.03
N LEU A 48 2.15 -8.13 0.49
CA LEU A 48 3.31 -7.53 1.16
C LEU A 48 3.44 -6.02 0.95
N ASP A 49 2.62 -5.44 0.09
CA ASP A 49 2.62 -4.02 -0.20
C ASP A 49 3.98 -3.51 -0.75
N VAL A 50 4.62 -4.32 -1.59
CA VAL A 50 5.84 -3.93 -2.32
C VAL A 50 5.42 -3.34 -3.65
N PRO A 51 5.72 -2.05 -3.94
CA PRO A 51 5.39 -1.45 -5.21
C PRO A 51 5.99 -2.23 -6.38
N MET A 52 5.17 -2.51 -7.40
CA MET A 52 5.54 -3.36 -8.53
C MET A 52 5.08 -2.75 -9.86
N ARG A 53 6.05 -2.29 -10.67
CA ARG A 53 5.78 -1.77 -12.02
C ARG A 53 6.23 -2.75 -13.08
N GLU A 54 5.40 -2.96 -14.10
CA GLU A 54 5.71 -3.85 -15.20
C GLU A 54 5.77 -3.10 -16.53
N PHE A 55 6.84 -3.34 -17.29
CA PHE A 55 7.09 -2.77 -18.60
C PHE A 55 7.20 -3.90 -19.62
N ARG A 56 6.26 -3.95 -20.58
CA ARG A 56 6.14 -4.99 -21.62
C ARG A 56 6.46 -4.54 -23.04
N ASN A 57 6.34 -3.23 -23.32
CA ASN A 57 6.31 -2.67 -24.67
C ASN A 57 7.48 -1.71 -24.95
N GLY A 58 8.54 -1.79 -24.15
CA GLY A 58 9.68 -0.88 -24.18
C GLY A 58 10.14 -0.55 -22.77
N PRO A 59 11.37 0.00 -22.63
CA PRO A 59 11.86 0.46 -21.34
C PRO A 59 10.98 1.58 -20.78
N PRO A 60 11.09 1.88 -19.48
CA PRO A 60 10.47 3.08 -18.92
C PRO A 60 10.87 4.34 -19.68
N GLU A 61 9.92 5.23 -19.95
CA GLU A 61 10.18 6.54 -20.58
C GLU A 61 10.95 7.51 -19.67
N ILE A 62 11.29 7.08 -18.46
CA ILE A 62 11.96 7.86 -17.43
C ILE A 62 13.36 7.32 -17.27
N GLU A 63 14.29 8.26 -17.02
CA GLU A 63 15.69 7.95 -16.76
C GLU A 63 15.85 6.89 -15.67
N ALA A 64 16.76 5.95 -15.90
CA ALA A 64 16.97 4.80 -15.02
C ALA A 64 17.26 5.22 -13.58
N ARG A 65 18.03 6.30 -13.39
CA ARG A 65 18.32 6.88 -12.06
C ARG A 65 17.06 7.24 -11.30
N ASP A 66 16.20 8.07 -11.89
CA ASP A 66 14.99 8.57 -11.24
C ASP A 66 13.99 7.45 -10.98
N MET A 67 13.90 6.49 -11.91
CA MET A 67 13.08 5.29 -11.74
C MET A 67 13.56 4.44 -10.56
N LEU A 68 14.87 4.16 -10.48
CA LEU A 68 15.46 3.39 -9.38
C LEU A 68 15.33 4.11 -8.04
N ASP A 69 15.46 5.44 -8.03
CA ASP A 69 15.33 6.28 -6.84
C ASP A 69 13.89 6.52 -6.38
N GLY A 70 12.89 5.98 -7.07
CA GLY A 70 11.51 5.95 -6.59
C GLY A 70 11.32 5.24 -5.23
N ALA A 71 12.31 4.44 -4.81
CA ALA A 71 12.32 3.72 -3.54
C ALA A 71 13.69 3.82 -2.84
N LEU A 72 13.77 3.44 -1.56
CA LEU A 72 15.06 3.33 -0.86
C LEU A 72 15.94 2.28 -1.52
N HIS A 73 15.34 1.17 -1.95
CA HIS A 73 15.96 0.08 -2.67
C HIS A 73 15.09 -0.35 -3.85
N THR A 74 15.72 -0.78 -4.95
CA THR A 74 14.99 -1.24 -6.15
C THR A 74 15.60 -2.53 -6.67
N LEU A 75 14.76 -3.52 -6.92
CA LEU A 75 15.12 -4.72 -7.67
C LEU A 75 14.53 -4.62 -9.09
N VAL A 76 15.38 -4.59 -10.10
CA VAL A 76 14.95 -4.74 -11.50
C VAL A 76 15.02 -6.21 -11.87
N VAL A 77 13.90 -6.81 -12.21
CA VAL A 77 13.81 -8.20 -12.68
C VAL A 77 13.57 -8.18 -14.18
N VAL A 78 14.50 -8.71 -14.96
CA VAL A 78 14.48 -8.74 -16.42
C VAL A 78 14.31 -10.18 -16.89
N VAL A 79 13.21 -10.46 -17.58
CA VAL A 79 13.03 -11.74 -18.28
C VAL A 79 13.48 -11.59 -19.73
N VAL A 80 14.63 -12.19 -20.04
CA VAL A 80 15.32 -12.01 -21.33
C VAL A 80 14.89 -13.12 -22.28
N ASP A 81 14.01 -12.77 -23.21
CA ASP A 81 13.70 -13.55 -24.41
C ASP A 81 14.48 -13.03 -25.63
N SER A 82 14.31 -13.68 -26.79
CA SER A 82 15.02 -13.31 -28.01
C SER A 82 14.70 -11.89 -28.50
N LYS A 83 13.52 -11.37 -28.16
CA LYS A 83 13.11 -10.00 -28.52
C LYS A 83 13.85 -9.00 -27.64
N LEU A 84 13.81 -9.17 -26.31
CA LEU A 84 14.51 -8.28 -25.37
C LEU A 84 16.02 -8.31 -25.58
N GLU A 85 16.60 -9.48 -25.88
CA GLU A 85 18.04 -9.65 -26.13
C GLU A 85 18.58 -8.70 -27.20
N THR A 86 17.77 -8.41 -28.24
CA THR A 86 18.18 -7.66 -29.42
C THR A 86 17.64 -6.23 -29.48
N ASP A 87 16.91 -5.79 -28.45
CA ASP A 87 16.27 -4.49 -28.38
C ASP A 87 17.25 -3.43 -27.85
N GLU A 88 17.59 -2.45 -28.69
CA GLU A 88 18.59 -1.42 -28.40
C GLU A 88 18.14 -0.47 -27.28
N ASP A 89 16.86 -0.09 -27.25
CA ASP A 89 16.30 0.82 -26.26
C ASP A 89 16.35 0.17 -24.87
N TRP A 90 15.94 -1.10 -24.78
CA TRP A 90 16.10 -1.89 -23.56
C TRP A 90 17.56 -2.03 -23.13
N SER A 91 18.47 -2.32 -24.07
CA SER A 91 19.89 -2.47 -23.77
C SER A 91 20.48 -1.17 -23.19
N GLN A 92 20.13 -0.02 -23.76
CA GLN A 92 20.58 1.28 -23.29
C GLN A 92 20.08 1.58 -21.87
N TRP A 93 18.78 1.40 -21.63
CA TRP A 93 18.18 1.67 -20.32
C TRP A 93 18.73 0.74 -19.23
N LEU A 94 18.84 -0.56 -19.51
CA LEU A 94 19.33 -1.54 -18.53
C LEU A 94 20.81 -1.34 -18.18
N LYS A 95 21.65 -0.95 -19.15
CA LYS A 95 23.06 -0.57 -18.86
C LYS A 95 23.14 0.67 -17.98
N ALA A 96 22.30 1.68 -18.23
CA ALA A 96 22.22 2.87 -17.39
C ALA A 96 21.78 2.50 -15.96
N ALA A 97 20.80 1.61 -15.82
CA ALA A 97 20.33 1.10 -14.54
C ALA A 97 21.42 0.33 -13.77
N GLU A 98 22.13 -0.59 -14.43
CA GLU A 98 23.23 -1.35 -13.84
C GLU A 98 24.37 -0.44 -13.38
N GLN A 99 24.77 0.50 -14.23
CA GLN A 99 25.80 1.49 -13.93
C GLN A 99 25.40 2.36 -12.73
N TYR A 100 24.14 2.80 -12.65
CA TYR A 100 23.67 3.56 -11.49
C TYR A 100 23.61 2.73 -10.20
N GLY A 101 23.20 1.46 -10.30
CA GLY A 101 23.24 0.51 -9.18
C GLY A 101 24.66 0.38 -8.59
N LYS A 102 25.67 0.33 -9.45
CA LYS A 102 27.09 0.34 -9.08
C LYS A 102 27.51 1.67 -8.43
N GLU A 103 27.14 2.81 -9.00
CA GLU A 103 27.42 4.15 -8.43
C GLU A 103 26.85 4.30 -7.01
N CYS A 104 25.70 3.68 -6.74
CA CYS A 104 25.06 3.68 -5.44
C CYS A 104 25.50 2.54 -4.50
N GLY A 105 26.62 1.87 -4.79
CA GLY A 105 27.19 0.83 -3.93
C GLY A 105 26.28 -0.40 -3.76
N GLY A 106 25.43 -0.70 -4.72
CA GLY A 106 24.50 -1.85 -4.66
C GLY A 106 23.20 -1.59 -3.92
N ARG A 107 22.86 -0.32 -3.66
CA ARG A 107 21.55 0.07 -3.12
C ARG A 107 20.39 -0.41 -4.00
N HIS A 108 20.61 -0.44 -5.32
CA HIS A 108 19.72 -1.03 -6.32
C HIS A 108 20.38 -2.24 -6.97
N PHE A 109 19.58 -3.24 -7.33
CA PHE A 109 20.06 -4.53 -7.82
C PHE A 109 19.32 -4.96 -9.09
N LEU A 110 20.02 -5.64 -10.01
CA LEU A 110 19.43 -6.16 -11.24
C LEU A 110 19.48 -7.70 -11.25
N LEU A 111 18.39 -8.34 -11.66
CA LEU A 111 18.30 -9.77 -11.89
C LEU A 111 17.88 -10.03 -13.34
N ALA A 112 18.74 -10.67 -14.13
CA ALA A 112 18.42 -11.10 -15.49
C ALA A 112 18.21 -12.61 -15.55
N LEU A 113 17.02 -13.04 -15.98
CA LEU A 113 16.70 -14.44 -16.26
C LEU A 113 16.64 -14.68 -17.76
N CYS A 114 17.62 -15.40 -18.30
CA CYS A 114 17.71 -15.74 -19.72
C CYS A 114 16.92 -17.02 -20.02
N LEU A 115 15.96 -16.97 -20.95
CA LEU A 115 15.01 -18.07 -21.18
C LEU A 115 15.59 -19.28 -21.93
N SER A 116 16.76 -19.14 -22.57
CA SER A 116 17.48 -20.26 -23.19
C SER A 116 18.97 -20.18 -22.90
N ASP A 117 19.65 -21.32 -23.02
CA ASP A 117 21.11 -21.39 -22.85
C ASP A 117 21.86 -20.57 -23.90
N GLU A 118 21.33 -20.47 -25.12
CA GLU A 118 21.92 -19.64 -26.17
C GLU A 118 21.78 -18.15 -25.85
N ILE A 119 20.61 -17.71 -25.35
CA ILE A 119 20.40 -16.33 -24.88
C ILE A 119 21.35 -16.06 -23.71
N HIS A 120 21.43 -16.97 -22.74
CA HIS A 120 22.29 -16.80 -21.56
C HIS A 120 23.76 -16.55 -21.93
N LYS A 121 24.25 -17.23 -22.97
CA LYS A 121 25.63 -17.09 -23.49
C LYS A 121 25.86 -15.80 -24.26
N ARG A 122 24.86 -15.28 -24.99
CA ARG A 122 24.97 -14.09 -25.85
C ARG A 122 24.56 -12.80 -25.17
N TYR A 123 23.77 -12.87 -24.11
CA TYR A 123 23.29 -11.70 -23.38
C TYR A 123 24.39 -11.14 -22.47
N HIS A 124 24.88 -9.96 -22.84
CA HIS A 124 25.97 -9.22 -22.17
C HIS A 124 25.53 -7.83 -21.66
N THR A 125 24.24 -7.52 -21.72
CA THR A 125 23.72 -6.23 -21.24
C THR A 125 23.80 -6.13 -19.71
N ILE A 126 23.58 -7.25 -19.02
CA ILE A 126 23.73 -7.39 -17.56
C ILE A 126 24.63 -8.61 -17.34
N GLU A 127 25.65 -8.47 -16.49
CA GLU A 127 26.58 -9.55 -16.15
C GLU A 127 26.58 -9.82 -14.65
N ASP A 128 27.10 -10.98 -14.22
CA ASP A 128 27.20 -11.31 -12.80
C ASP A 128 28.16 -10.35 -12.09
N SER A 129 27.69 -9.70 -11.02
CA SER A 129 28.49 -8.79 -10.20
C SER A 129 27.99 -8.72 -8.76
N ASP A 130 28.57 -7.84 -7.94
CA ASP A 130 28.05 -7.55 -6.60
C ASP A 130 26.68 -6.83 -6.61
N TYR A 131 26.28 -6.30 -7.77
CA TYR A 131 25.11 -5.42 -7.96
C TYR A 131 24.09 -5.99 -8.95
N SER A 132 24.41 -7.10 -9.59
CA SER A 132 23.61 -7.74 -10.61
C SER A 132 23.81 -9.26 -10.60
N ASP A 133 22.77 -9.99 -10.98
CA ASP A 133 22.78 -11.43 -11.10
C ASP A 133 22.18 -11.85 -12.44
N LYS A 134 22.87 -12.70 -13.18
CA LYS A 134 22.42 -13.30 -14.44
C LYS A 134 22.26 -14.80 -14.25
N ARG A 135 21.08 -15.31 -14.58
CA ARG A 135 20.73 -16.73 -14.47
C ARG A 135 20.16 -17.28 -15.76
N GLY A 136 20.44 -18.54 -16.04
CA GLY A 136 19.79 -19.30 -17.10
C GLY A 136 18.53 -20.01 -16.58
N TYR A 137 17.47 -20.02 -17.37
CA TYR A 137 16.23 -20.76 -17.05
C TYR A 137 16.46 -22.27 -16.90
N GLN A 138 17.46 -22.80 -17.61
CA GLN A 138 17.88 -24.20 -17.59
C GLN A 138 19.20 -24.44 -16.83
N GLU A 139 19.74 -23.41 -16.17
CA GLU A 139 20.98 -23.51 -15.41
C GLU A 139 20.86 -24.58 -14.31
N VAL A 140 21.95 -25.30 -14.03
CA VAL A 140 22.00 -26.38 -13.03
C VAL A 140 22.82 -25.93 -11.83
N ASP A 141 22.36 -26.27 -10.63
CA ASP A 141 22.99 -25.84 -9.38
C ASP A 141 24.35 -26.53 -9.16
N PRO A 142 25.46 -25.79 -8.96
CA PRO A 142 26.76 -26.39 -8.64
C PRO A 142 26.83 -26.82 -7.17
N ILE A 143 26.03 -27.81 -6.76
CA ILE A 143 26.08 -28.36 -5.39
C ILE A 143 27.35 -29.22 -5.23
N PRO A 144 28.25 -28.96 -4.27
CA PRO A 144 29.39 -29.85 -4.01
C PRO A 144 28.99 -31.11 -3.21
N GLY A 145 29.63 -32.24 -3.50
CA GLY A 145 29.54 -33.49 -2.71
C GLY A 145 28.75 -34.64 -3.36
N PRO A 146 28.54 -35.78 -2.66
CA PRO A 146 27.90 -36.98 -3.21
C PRO A 146 26.44 -36.78 -3.65
N ALA A 147 25.78 -35.70 -3.21
CA ALA A 147 24.46 -35.28 -3.68
C ALA A 147 24.47 -34.75 -5.13
N ALA A 148 25.61 -34.27 -5.64
CA ALA A 148 25.80 -33.76 -7.00
C ALA A 148 25.54 -34.81 -8.09
N ALA A 149 25.63 -36.10 -7.74
CA ALA A 149 25.38 -37.18 -8.69
C ALA A 149 23.89 -37.36 -9.04
N LYS A 150 22.98 -36.78 -8.23
CA LYS A 150 21.52 -36.80 -8.49
C LYS A 150 20.96 -35.49 -9.05
N SER A 151 21.67 -34.36 -8.89
CA SER A 151 21.19 -33.03 -9.32
C SER A 151 21.54 -32.65 -10.76
N LYS A 152 22.26 -33.50 -11.50
CA LYS A 152 22.73 -33.18 -12.87
C LYS A 152 21.61 -32.93 -13.90
N ASP A 153 20.38 -33.39 -13.61
CA ASP A 153 19.27 -33.36 -14.57
C ASP A 153 18.17 -32.33 -14.21
N THR A 154 18.29 -31.59 -13.10
CA THR A 154 17.28 -30.62 -12.66
C THR A 154 17.83 -29.20 -12.61
N SER A 155 17.08 -28.24 -13.18
CA SER A 155 17.42 -26.82 -13.18
C SER A 155 17.51 -26.26 -11.74
N ILE A 156 18.24 -25.16 -11.53
CA ILE A 156 18.27 -24.40 -10.27
C ILE A 156 16.86 -24.02 -9.80
N PHE A 157 15.91 -23.89 -10.73
CA PHE A 157 14.49 -23.62 -10.46
C PHE A 157 13.63 -24.90 -10.48
N GLY A 158 14.23 -26.08 -10.41
CA GLY A 158 13.53 -27.37 -10.34
C GLY A 158 12.95 -27.85 -11.68
N GLU A 159 11.95 -28.74 -11.58
CA GLU A 159 11.22 -29.24 -12.74
C GLU A 159 10.38 -28.16 -13.40
N TYR A 160 10.08 -28.31 -14.69
CA TYR A 160 9.38 -27.32 -15.50
C TYR A 160 8.11 -26.76 -14.82
N ALA A 161 7.31 -27.64 -14.20
CA ALA A 161 6.05 -27.26 -13.54
C ALA A 161 6.24 -26.36 -12.31
N GLU A 162 7.41 -26.35 -11.69
CA GLU A 162 7.71 -25.57 -10.48
C GLU A 162 8.61 -24.36 -10.76
N ARG A 163 9.14 -24.20 -11.97
CA ARG A 163 10.16 -23.17 -12.25
C ARG A 163 9.69 -21.76 -11.97
N ALA A 164 8.46 -21.42 -12.37
CA ALA A 164 7.91 -20.10 -12.08
C ALA A 164 7.77 -19.85 -10.57
N THR A 165 7.37 -20.89 -9.82
CA THR A 165 7.26 -20.89 -8.36
C THR A 165 8.61 -20.68 -7.68
N TRP A 166 9.63 -21.44 -8.07
CA TRP A 166 10.99 -21.30 -7.54
C TRP A 166 11.62 -19.96 -7.92
N PHE A 167 11.39 -19.47 -9.14
CA PHE A 167 11.84 -18.15 -9.56
C PHE A 167 11.21 -17.05 -8.71
N ALA A 168 9.90 -17.13 -8.43
CA ALA A 168 9.24 -16.17 -7.56
C ALA A 168 9.79 -16.18 -6.12
N LEU A 169 10.09 -17.38 -5.57
CA LEU A 169 10.80 -17.50 -4.29
C LEU A 169 12.21 -16.90 -4.35
N TYR A 170 12.91 -17.05 -5.47
CA TYR A 170 14.23 -16.48 -5.68
C TYR A 170 14.20 -14.94 -5.69
N VAL A 171 13.18 -14.34 -6.34
CA VAL A 171 12.96 -12.89 -6.31
C VAL A 171 12.70 -12.38 -4.88
N LEU A 172 11.88 -13.09 -4.09
CA LEU A 172 11.69 -12.78 -2.66
C LEU A 172 13.00 -12.86 -1.87
N GLN A 173 13.81 -13.89 -2.13
CA GLN A 173 15.12 -14.09 -1.51
C GLN A 173 16.08 -12.94 -1.82
N ILE A 174 16.11 -12.46 -3.07
CA ILE A 174 16.94 -11.31 -3.46
C ILE A 174 16.46 -10.04 -2.78
N CYS A 175 15.15 -9.77 -2.74
CA CYS A 175 14.60 -8.64 -2.00
C CYS A 175 15.01 -8.66 -0.53
N ARG A 176 14.97 -9.84 0.10
CA ARG A 176 15.43 -10.03 1.47
C ARG A 176 16.92 -9.71 1.59
N LYS A 177 17.76 -10.26 0.71
CA LYS A 177 19.21 -10.03 0.70
C LYS A 177 19.54 -8.54 0.60
N ILE A 178 18.88 -7.80 -0.30
CA ILE A 178 19.07 -6.35 -0.46
C ILE A 178 18.80 -5.62 0.85
N LEU A 179 17.63 -5.86 1.47
CA LEU A 179 17.26 -5.19 2.73
C LEU A 179 18.14 -5.63 3.89
N THR A 180 18.47 -6.91 4.02
CA THR A 180 19.39 -7.39 5.06
C THR A 180 20.75 -6.71 4.96
N LYS A 181 21.31 -6.59 3.75
CA LYS A 181 22.62 -5.93 3.55
C LYS A 181 22.56 -4.45 3.91
N ALA A 182 21.43 -3.79 3.67
CA ALA A 182 21.22 -2.39 4.04
C ALA A 182 21.05 -2.19 5.55
N ILE A 183 20.42 -3.14 6.25
CA ILE A 183 20.17 -3.06 7.71
C ILE A 183 21.37 -3.56 8.52
N PHE A 184 22.08 -4.56 8.02
CA PHE A 184 23.19 -5.24 8.69
C PHE A 184 24.40 -5.38 7.73
N PRO A 185 25.08 -4.27 7.40
CA PRO A 185 26.17 -4.27 6.41
C PRO A 185 27.35 -5.17 6.81
N ASP A 186 27.61 -5.32 8.11
CA ASP A 186 28.75 -6.09 8.63
C ASP A 186 28.42 -7.57 8.96
N ASP A 187 27.20 -8.04 8.70
CA ASP A 187 26.76 -9.41 9.01
C ASP A 187 26.30 -10.18 7.76
N GLU A 188 27.27 -10.56 6.92
CA GLU A 188 27.02 -11.34 5.69
C GLU A 188 26.26 -12.65 5.96
N LYS A 189 26.39 -13.23 7.17
CA LYS A 189 25.71 -14.48 7.53
C LYS A 189 24.19 -14.32 7.64
N ARG A 190 23.67 -13.10 7.83
CA ARG A 190 22.23 -12.82 7.82
C ARG A 190 21.66 -12.74 6.40
N CYS A 191 22.50 -12.54 5.38
CA CYS A 191 22.06 -12.47 3.99
C CYS A 191 21.53 -13.83 3.49
N SER A 192 22.07 -14.93 4.01
CA SER A 192 21.54 -16.26 3.72
C SER A 192 20.24 -16.48 4.52
N LEU A 193 19.21 -17.04 3.87
CA LEU A 193 17.99 -17.38 4.58
C LEU A 193 18.34 -18.52 5.52
N LYS A 194 17.93 -18.48 6.78
CA LYS A 194 17.99 -19.64 7.68
C LYS A 194 16.58 -19.92 8.17
N LEU A 195 16.14 -21.17 8.04
CA LEU A 195 14.91 -21.63 8.65
C LEU A 195 15.22 -22.42 9.91
N PHE A 196 14.59 -22.06 11.02
CA PHE A 196 14.57 -22.83 12.26
C PHE A 196 13.26 -23.62 12.31
N ILE A 197 13.31 -24.95 12.24
CA ILE A 197 12.10 -25.79 12.18
C ILE A 197 11.75 -26.32 13.57
N SER A 198 10.91 -25.57 14.30
CA SER A 198 10.39 -25.97 15.62
C SER A 198 9.32 -27.05 15.46
N HIS A 199 9.59 -28.26 15.97
CA HIS A 199 8.71 -29.41 15.74
C HIS A 199 8.78 -30.47 16.85
N ALA A 200 7.70 -31.23 17.00
CA ALA A 200 7.67 -32.39 17.88
C ALA A 200 8.22 -33.64 17.17
N LYS A 201 9.35 -34.17 17.64
CA LYS A 201 9.98 -35.38 17.06
C LYS A 201 9.04 -36.60 16.94
N LYS A 202 7.98 -36.67 17.74
CA LYS A 202 7.06 -37.81 17.80
C LYS A 202 6.14 -37.91 16.58
N ASP A 203 5.71 -36.79 16.01
CA ASP A 203 4.63 -36.77 15.00
C ASP A 203 4.87 -35.82 13.81
N SER A 204 5.90 -34.97 13.84
CA SER A 204 6.20 -34.02 12.76
C SER A 204 7.59 -34.16 12.14
N LEU A 205 8.36 -35.21 12.51
CA LEU A 205 9.72 -35.42 12.03
C LEU A 205 9.83 -35.59 10.51
N SER A 206 8.87 -36.28 9.88
CA SER A 206 8.84 -36.45 8.42
C SER A 206 8.63 -35.12 7.71
N LEU A 207 7.65 -34.33 8.15
CA LEU A 207 7.37 -33.01 7.61
C LEU A 207 8.55 -32.05 7.79
N ALA A 208 9.17 -32.03 8.97
CA ALA A 208 10.38 -31.24 9.24
C ALA A 208 11.51 -31.57 8.25
N ASN A 209 11.75 -32.87 8.01
CA ASN A 209 12.75 -33.31 7.05
C ASN A 209 12.39 -32.93 5.60
N SER A 210 11.12 -33.00 5.20
CA SER A 210 10.69 -32.59 3.87
C SER A 210 10.93 -31.11 3.61
N VAL A 211 10.58 -30.24 4.57
CA VAL A 211 10.85 -28.79 4.48
C VAL A 211 12.35 -28.51 4.40
N ARG A 212 13.15 -29.20 5.21
CA ARG A 212 14.61 -29.05 5.21
C ARG A 212 15.23 -29.44 3.87
N LEU A 213 14.85 -30.61 3.32
CA LEU A 213 15.38 -31.12 2.06
C LEU A 213 15.04 -30.21 0.89
N ALA A 214 13.80 -29.70 0.83
CA ALA A 214 13.36 -28.80 -0.24
C ALA A 214 14.23 -27.53 -0.36
N LEU A 215 14.83 -27.07 0.74
CA LEU A 215 15.73 -25.91 0.75
C LEU A 215 17.20 -26.28 0.55
N HIS A 216 17.65 -27.41 1.12
CA HIS A 216 19.03 -27.85 0.99
C HIS A 216 19.41 -28.16 -0.47
N GLU A 217 18.43 -28.44 -1.33
CA GLU A 217 18.63 -28.63 -2.77
C GLU A 217 18.88 -27.33 -3.55
N LYS A 218 18.85 -26.16 -2.89
CA LYS A 218 18.97 -24.85 -3.54
C LYS A 218 20.11 -24.03 -2.92
N SER A 219 21.16 -23.75 -3.68
CA SER A 219 22.36 -23.02 -3.20
C SER A 219 22.10 -21.58 -2.74
N TYR A 220 21.00 -20.97 -3.18
CA TYR A 220 20.57 -19.64 -2.75
C TYR A 220 19.80 -19.62 -1.42
N PHE A 221 19.60 -20.77 -0.78
CA PHE A 221 19.07 -20.89 0.57
C PHE A 221 20.08 -21.58 1.51
N SER A 222 20.04 -21.26 2.80
CA SER A 222 20.67 -22.09 3.85
C SER A 222 19.57 -22.64 4.77
N SER A 223 19.74 -23.85 5.31
CA SER A 223 18.81 -24.38 6.32
C SER A 223 19.58 -24.72 7.59
N TRP A 224 18.94 -24.54 8.75
CA TRP A 224 19.51 -24.84 10.07
C TRP A 224 18.64 -25.92 10.73
N TYR A 225 19.24 -26.96 11.32
CA TYR A 225 18.52 -28.13 11.87
C TYR A 225 19.15 -28.66 13.16
N ASP A 226 18.40 -28.57 14.26
CA ASP A 226 18.81 -28.87 15.64
C ASP A 226 19.67 -30.13 15.83
N ALA A 227 19.37 -31.24 15.15
CA ALA A 227 20.03 -32.52 15.45
C ALA A 227 21.44 -32.65 14.86
N GLU A 228 21.77 -31.91 13.80
CA GLU A 228 23.10 -31.93 13.17
C GLU A 228 23.97 -30.79 13.72
N ASP A 229 23.37 -29.62 13.97
CA ASP A 229 24.06 -28.40 14.40
C ASP A 229 24.42 -28.35 15.90
N LEU A 230 23.84 -29.22 16.75
CA LEU A 230 24.11 -29.28 18.19
C LEU A 230 25.17 -30.32 18.61
N ASN A 231 25.79 -31.04 17.67
CA ASN A 231 26.79 -32.06 17.99
C ASN A 231 28.07 -31.42 18.55
N GLY A 232 28.35 -31.65 19.84
CA GLY A 232 29.60 -31.26 20.51
C GLY A 232 29.57 -29.91 21.25
N VAL A 233 28.39 -29.37 21.55
CA VAL A 233 28.22 -28.09 22.27
C VAL A 233 27.97 -28.32 23.78
N ASP A 234 28.69 -27.58 24.63
CA ASP A 234 28.57 -27.65 26.10
C ASP A 234 27.27 -27.02 26.67
N ASP A 235 26.78 -25.92 26.07
CA ASP A 235 25.49 -25.29 26.43
C ASP A 235 24.54 -25.24 25.23
N TRP A 236 23.85 -26.35 24.99
CA TRP A 236 22.89 -26.51 23.90
C TRP A 236 21.72 -25.52 23.96
N ARG A 237 21.39 -24.91 25.11
CA ARG A 237 20.26 -23.97 25.22
C ARG A 237 20.57 -22.63 24.60
N GLU A 238 21.77 -22.13 24.87
CA GLU A 238 22.24 -20.87 24.32
C GLU A 238 22.41 -20.97 22.80
N GLU A 239 22.86 -22.12 22.29
CA GLU A 239 22.95 -22.34 20.84
C GLU A 239 21.58 -22.43 20.15
N ILE A 240 20.57 -23.08 20.76
CA ILE A 240 19.19 -23.06 20.22
C ILE A 240 18.67 -21.63 20.16
N ARG A 241 18.87 -20.85 21.24
CA ARG A 241 18.44 -19.46 21.28
C ARG A 241 19.11 -18.62 20.18
N LYS A 242 20.43 -18.75 19.99
CA LYS A 242 21.16 -18.07 18.89
C LYS A 242 20.67 -18.52 17.51
N GLY A 243 20.32 -19.80 17.37
CA GLY A 243 19.69 -20.35 16.17
C GLY A 243 18.38 -19.64 15.84
N VAL A 244 17.52 -19.46 16.85
CA VAL A 244 16.26 -18.70 16.74
C VAL A 244 16.52 -17.24 16.37
N GLU A 245 17.43 -16.55 17.07
CA GLU A 245 17.73 -15.11 16.90
C GLU A 245 18.19 -14.71 15.49
N THR A 246 18.63 -15.67 14.68
CA THR A 246 19.18 -15.42 13.33
C THR A 246 18.40 -16.11 12.22
N SER A 247 17.21 -16.66 12.52
CA SER A 247 16.43 -17.47 11.59
C SER A 247 14.98 -16.99 11.46
N VAL A 248 14.34 -17.43 10.38
CA VAL A 248 12.88 -17.48 10.28
C VAL A 248 12.41 -18.76 10.95
N VAL A 249 11.53 -18.65 11.94
CA VAL A 249 11.05 -19.77 12.73
C VAL A 249 9.80 -20.36 12.09
N VAL A 250 9.88 -21.63 11.68
CA VAL A 250 8.75 -22.42 11.18
C VAL A 250 8.27 -23.35 12.29
N VAL A 251 7.06 -23.12 12.76
CA VAL A 251 6.43 -23.89 13.83
C VAL A 251 5.53 -24.96 13.21
N LEU A 252 5.88 -26.23 13.36
CA LEU A 252 5.05 -27.35 12.92
C LEU A 252 4.08 -27.73 14.05
N ARG A 253 2.94 -27.02 14.12
CA ARG A 253 1.99 -27.15 15.22
C ARG A 253 1.12 -28.39 15.04
N THR A 254 1.48 -29.46 15.75
CA THR A 254 0.72 -30.71 15.86
C THR A 254 0.08 -30.86 17.25
N GLY A 255 -0.71 -31.92 17.45
CA GLY A 255 -1.27 -32.23 18.79
C GLY A 255 -0.20 -32.56 19.84
N GLU A 256 0.99 -33.02 19.43
CA GLU A 256 2.11 -33.23 20.36
C GLU A 256 2.95 -31.96 20.56
N TYR A 257 2.99 -31.05 19.58
CA TYR A 257 3.72 -29.77 19.69
C TYR A 257 3.32 -28.98 20.93
N ASP A 258 2.00 -28.75 21.10
CA ASP A 258 1.45 -27.95 22.20
C ASP A 258 1.75 -28.56 23.59
N LYS A 259 2.09 -29.85 23.67
CA LYS A 259 2.44 -30.57 24.91
C LYS A 259 3.94 -30.53 25.23
N ARG A 260 4.80 -30.08 24.32
CA ARG A 260 6.26 -30.07 24.48
C ARG A 260 6.76 -28.72 25.02
N PRO A 261 7.31 -28.66 26.25
CA PRO A 261 7.78 -27.41 26.83
C PRO A 261 8.88 -26.72 26.00
N TRP A 262 9.78 -27.48 25.38
CA TRP A 262 10.88 -26.94 24.58
C TRP A 262 10.42 -26.30 23.28
N CYS A 263 9.53 -26.96 22.53
CA CYS A 263 8.92 -26.37 21.34
C CYS A 263 8.20 -25.06 21.66
N ARG A 264 7.45 -25.05 22.77
CA ARG A 264 6.83 -23.81 23.29
C ARG A 264 7.86 -22.74 23.61
N GLN A 265 8.98 -23.10 24.22
CA GLN A 265 10.04 -22.17 24.56
C GLN A 265 10.72 -21.57 23.32
N GLU A 266 10.91 -22.35 22.26
CA GLU A 266 11.44 -21.86 20.97
C GLU A 266 10.53 -20.79 20.36
N PHE A 267 9.20 -21.00 20.38
CA PHE A 267 8.24 -19.98 19.97
C PHE A 267 8.36 -18.71 20.83
N LEU A 268 8.48 -18.87 22.15
CA LEU A 268 8.60 -17.73 23.07
C LEU A 268 9.91 -16.95 22.89
N TRP A 269 11.02 -17.64 22.58
CA TRP A 269 12.27 -16.97 22.21
C TRP A 269 12.11 -16.23 20.89
N ALA A 270 11.40 -16.80 19.92
CA ALA A 270 11.15 -16.14 18.65
C ALA A 270 10.35 -14.84 18.81
N GLU A 271 9.28 -14.86 19.63
CA GLU A 271 8.53 -13.64 20.00
C GLU A 271 9.45 -12.62 20.69
N GLN A 272 10.23 -13.07 21.68
CA GLN A 272 11.12 -12.18 22.44
C GLN A 272 12.17 -11.52 21.55
N CYS A 273 12.72 -12.26 20.60
CA CYS A 273 13.76 -11.77 19.70
C CYS A 273 13.18 -11.04 18.48
N CYS A 274 11.85 -10.95 18.38
CA CYS A 274 11.16 -10.27 17.29
C CYS A 274 11.57 -10.80 15.91
N VAL A 275 11.90 -12.09 15.81
CA VAL A 275 12.25 -12.75 14.54
C VAL A 275 11.00 -13.21 13.80
N PRO A 276 11.07 -13.43 12.47
CA PRO A 276 9.93 -13.85 11.68
C PRO A 276 9.44 -15.25 12.10
N ILE A 277 8.13 -15.43 12.33
CA ILE A 277 7.52 -16.71 12.70
C ILE A 277 6.44 -17.07 11.69
N VAL A 278 6.39 -18.34 11.26
CA VAL A 278 5.27 -18.91 10.50
C VAL A 278 4.80 -20.20 11.18
N CYS A 279 3.50 -20.30 11.40
CA CYS A 279 2.88 -21.47 12.00
C CYS A 279 2.25 -22.35 10.91
N VAL A 280 2.69 -23.61 10.83
CA VAL A 280 2.07 -24.66 10.03
C VAL A 280 1.05 -25.37 10.91
N GLU A 281 -0.22 -25.08 10.66
CA GLU A 281 -1.34 -25.72 11.35
C GLU A 281 -1.51 -27.15 10.85
N ALA A 282 -1.04 -28.11 11.65
CA ALA A 282 -1.05 -29.53 11.36
C ALA A 282 -1.85 -30.33 12.42
N ARG A 283 -2.66 -29.67 13.26
CA ARG A 283 -3.60 -30.36 14.15
C ARG A 283 -4.77 -30.89 13.34
N LEU A 284 -5.10 -32.16 13.56
CA LEU A 284 -6.14 -32.88 12.82
C LEU A 284 -7.47 -32.93 13.57
N HIS A 285 -7.46 -32.62 14.87
CA HIS A 285 -8.66 -32.67 15.70
C HIS A 285 -9.52 -31.42 15.44
N LEU A 286 -10.83 -31.64 15.30
CA LEU A 286 -11.83 -30.57 15.17
C LEU A 286 -11.86 -29.67 16.40
N GLU A 287 -11.61 -30.26 17.57
CA GLU A 287 -11.48 -29.57 18.85
C GLU A 287 -10.02 -29.58 19.28
N PHE A 288 -9.54 -28.44 19.75
CA PHE A 288 -8.19 -28.26 20.26
C PHE A 288 -8.21 -27.36 21.49
N GLU A 289 -7.22 -27.53 22.35
CA GLU A 289 -7.05 -26.66 23.52
C GLU A 289 -6.78 -25.21 23.08
N ALA A 290 -7.20 -24.27 23.92
CA ALA A 290 -6.97 -22.85 23.71
C ALA A 290 -5.46 -22.59 23.55
N ASP A 291 -5.12 -21.74 22.58
CA ASP A 291 -3.74 -21.46 22.20
C ASP A 291 -2.97 -20.74 23.32
N PRO A 292 -1.97 -21.39 23.96
CA PRO A 292 -1.20 -20.78 25.03
C PRO A 292 -0.05 -19.90 24.52
N LEU A 293 0.23 -19.90 23.21
CA LEU A 293 1.36 -19.24 22.57
C LEU A 293 0.95 -18.07 21.68
N SER A 294 -0.36 -17.74 21.56
CA SER A 294 -0.83 -16.69 20.65
C SER A 294 -0.39 -16.89 19.19
N THR A 295 -0.24 -18.14 18.73
CA THR A 295 0.16 -18.48 17.36
C THR A 295 -0.77 -17.91 16.29
N ASN A 296 -2.02 -17.59 16.61
CA ASN A 296 -2.95 -16.93 15.70
C ASN A 296 -2.50 -15.51 15.27
N ARG A 297 -1.51 -14.90 15.95
CA ARG A 297 -0.97 -13.57 15.58
C ARG A 297 0.07 -13.61 14.46
N VAL A 298 0.66 -14.78 14.23
CA VAL A 298 1.66 -14.97 13.17
C VAL A 298 0.99 -15.61 11.95
N PRO A 299 1.56 -15.52 10.74
CA PRO A 299 1.00 -16.20 9.57
C PRO A 299 0.78 -17.70 9.84
N ASN A 300 -0.46 -18.16 9.67
CA ASN A 300 -0.85 -19.56 9.81
C ASN A 300 -1.13 -20.17 8.44
N VAL A 301 -0.54 -21.34 8.18
CA VAL A 301 -0.65 -22.04 6.88
C VAL A 301 -1.14 -23.46 7.09
N ARG A 302 -1.91 -23.96 6.13
CA ARG A 302 -2.35 -25.36 6.06
C ARG A 302 -1.84 -25.99 4.77
N ILE A 303 -1.38 -27.24 4.88
CA ILE A 303 -0.80 -28.02 3.77
C ILE A 303 -1.56 -29.33 3.52
N PRO A 304 -2.87 -29.28 3.19
CA PRO A 304 -3.68 -30.49 3.03
C PRO A 304 -3.23 -31.37 1.86
N ASP A 305 -2.54 -30.78 0.88
CA ASP A 305 -2.03 -31.38 -0.35
C ASP A 305 -0.53 -31.77 -0.26
N GLY A 306 0.13 -31.48 0.87
CA GLY A 306 1.56 -31.68 1.03
C GLY A 306 2.44 -30.66 0.29
N ASN A 307 1.86 -29.61 -0.29
CA ASN A 307 2.60 -28.58 -1.03
C ASN A 307 3.44 -27.72 -0.06
N LEU A 308 4.76 -27.92 -0.09
CA LEU A 308 5.72 -27.21 0.79
C LEU A 308 5.86 -25.72 0.45
N PHE A 309 5.53 -25.28 -0.77
CA PHE A 309 5.56 -23.86 -1.13
C PHE A 309 4.61 -23.01 -0.27
N ARG A 310 3.52 -23.61 0.24
CA ARG A 310 2.61 -22.97 1.20
C ARG A 310 3.28 -22.65 2.54
N ILE A 311 4.44 -23.25 2.84
CA ILE A 311 5.28 -22.92 4.01
C ILE A 311 6.36 -21.91 3.60
N LEU A 312 7.05 -22.17 2.50
CA LEU A 312 8.20 -21.38 2.07
C LEU A 312 7.82 -19.93 1.72
N PHE A 313 6.73 -19.71 0.97
CA PHE A 313 6.31 -18.35 0.62
C PHE A 313 5.99 -17.53 1.86
N PRO A 314 5.11 -17.96 2.78
CA PRO A 314 4.85 -17.21 4.01
C PRO A 314 6.11 -16.99 4.86
N ALA A 315 7.06 -17.94 4.90
CA ALA A 315 8.31 -17.77 5.64
C ALA A 315 9.16 -16.62 5.07
N LEU A 316 9.37 -16.60 3.75
CA LEU A 316 10.10 -15.51 3.10
C LEU A 316 9.33 -14.19 3.16
N LYS A 317 8.01 -14.23 2.96
CA LYS A 317 7.17 -13.03 2.99
C LYS A 317 7.20 -12.38 4.37
N GLU A 318 7.04 -13.18 5.41
CA GLU A 318 7.07 -12.69 6.80
C GLU A 318 8.45 -12.12 7.16
N SER A 319 9.51 -12.78 6.71
CA SER A 319 10.87 -12.24 6.84
C SER A 319 11.05 -10.90 6.14
N LEU A 320 10.56 -10.78 4.90
CA LEU A 320 10.65 -9.54 4.13
C LEU A 320 9.79 -8.43 4.75
N ARG A 321 8.61 -8.75 5.29
CA ARG A 321 7.73 -7.80 5.98
C ARG A 321 8.45 -7.14 7.17
N ILE A 322 9.12 -7.93 8.01
CA ILE A 322 9.86 -7.43 9.16
C ILE A 322 11.06 -6.58 8.72
N LEU A 323 11.81 -7.01 7.71
CA LEU A 323 12.95 -6.24 7.20
C LEU A 323 12.51 -4.91 6.56
N ARG A 324 11.38 -4.88 5.86
CA ARG A 324 10.81 -3.63 5.33
C ARG A 324 10.52 -2.64 6.45
N LEU A 325 9.87 -3.10 7.53
CA LEU A 325 9.57 -2.26 8.68
C LEU A 325 10.85 -1.79 9.39
N ARG A 326 11.85 -2.65 9.55
CA ARG A 326 13.15 -2.27 10.13
C ARG A 326 13.92 -1.26 9.25
N ARG A 327 13.89 -1.40 7.93
CA ARG A 327 14.50 -0.43 7.02
C ARG A 327 13.76 0.92 7.06
N LEU A 328 12.43 0.91 7.18
CA LEU A 328 11.63 2.12 7.39
C LEU A 328 11.99 2.80 8.72
N GLN A 329 12.15 2.04 9.81
CA GLN A 329 12.62 2.57 11.08
C GLN A 329 13.94 3.34 10.93
N LEU A 330 14.95 2.73 10.29
CA LEU A 330 16.25 3.37 10.04
C LEU A 330 16.10 4.65 9.20
N GLU A 331 15.22 4.63 8.19
CA GLU A 331 14.92 5.81 7.38
C GLU A 331 14.33 6.95 8.22
N LEU A 332 13.41 6.62 9.12
CA LEU A 332 12.78 7.58 10.01
C LEU A 332 13.79 8.15 11.01
N GLU A 333 14.60 7.31 11.64
CA GLU A 333 15.69 7.75 12.53
C GLU A 333 16.69 8.66 11.82
N GLU A 334 17.01 8.38 10.56
CA GLU A 334 17.96 9.15 9.76
C GLU A 334 17.37 10.45 9.19
N ASN A 335 16.08 10.52 8.91
CA ASN A 335 15.49 11.63 8.16
C ASN A 335 14.32 12.34 8.84
N HIS A 336 13.48 11.64 9.62
CA HIS A 336 12.30 12.24 10.24
C HIS A 336 12.67 13.08 11.49
N PRO A 337 12.34 14.39 11.55
CA PRO A 337 12.72 15.27 12.66
C PRO A 337 12.32 14.72 14.04
N GLY A 338 11.10 14.19 14.15
CA GLY A 338 10.61 13.59 15.40
C GLY A 338 11.34 12.33 15.84
N PHE A 339 11.85 11.51 14.92
CA PHE A 339 12.60 10.30 15.29
C PHE A 339 14.04 10.66 15.67
N LYS A 340 14.66 11.63 14.99
CA LYS A 340 15.99 12.17 15.37
C LYS A 340 16.05 12.72 16.79
N GLN A 341 14.97 13.39 17.22
CA GLN A 341 14.84 13.97 18.55
C GLN A 341 14.45 12.96 19.63
N ALA A 342 14.00 11.75 19.27
CA ALA A 342 13.68 10.73 20.24
C ALA A 342 14.95 10.24 20.96
N LYS A 343 14.85 9.92 22.26
CA LYS A 343 15.96 9.28 23.02
C LYS A 343 16.33 7.92 22.42
N GLY A 344 15.33 7.20 21.94
CA GLY A 344 15.48 5.90 21.33
C GLY A 344 14.17 5.46 20.66
N VAL A 345 14.31 4.54 19.72
CA VAL A 345 13.20 3.96 18.97
C VAL A 345 13.28 2.45 19.08
N GLU A 346 12.26 1.85 19.66
CA GLU A 346 12.15 0.41 19.82
C GLU A 346 11.16 -0.16 18.81
N LEU A 347 11.53 -1.24 18.13
CA LEU A 347 10.71 -1.84 17.08
C LEU A 347 9.99 -3.08 17.60
N ILE A 348 8.68 -3.10 17.44
CA ILE A 348 7.83 -4.26 17.69
C ILE A 348 7.23 -4.71 16.35
N PRO A 349 7.78 -5.73 15.65
CA PRO A 349 7.39 -6.05 14.28
C PRO A 349 6.01 -6.71 14.15
N TYR A 350 5.23 -6.74 15.22
CA TYR A 350 3.90 -7.33 15.32
C TYR A 350 2.96 -6.39 16.08
N THR A 351 1.66 -6.66 16.01
CA THR A 351 0.72 -6.05 16.96
C THR A 351 1.15 -6.41 18.40
N PRO A 352 1.42 -5.42 19.28
CA PRO A 352 2.02 -5.65 20.58
C PRO A 352 1.27 -6.69 21.42
N THR A 353 2.03 -7.59 22.05
CA THR A 353 1.56 -8.44 23.15
C THR A 353 2.08 -7.85 24.45
N LEU A 354 1.53 -8.27 25.60
CA LEU A 354 2.11 -7.89 26.89
C LEU A 354 3.60 -8.25 26.99
N LYS A 355 4.03 -9.37 26.40
CA LYS A 355 5.45 -9.76 26.36
C LYS A 355 6.27 -8.81 25.50
N HIS A 356 5.80 -8.48 24.29
CA HIS A 356 6.47 -7.50 23.45
C HIS A 356 6.64 -6.17 24.19
N LEU A 357 5.60 -5.69 24.88
CA LEU A 357 5.67 -4.46 25.68
C LEU A 357 6.66 -4.56 26.84
N ILE A 358 6.70 -5.68 27.56
CA ILE A 358 7.68 -5.90 28.63
C ILE A 358 9.11 -5.87 28.09
N TYR A 359 9.38 -6.52 26.95
CA TYR A 359 10.71 -6.55 26.35
C TYR A 359 11.09 -5.21 25.75
N ALA A 360 10.18 -4.56 25.04
CA ALA A 360 10.37 -3.21 24.52
C ALA A 360 10.66 -2.23 25.66
N GLY A 361 9.86 -2.25 26.74
CA GLY A 361 10.09 -1.43 27.91
C GLY A 361 11.47 -1.65 28.55
N LYS A 362 11.93 -2.91 28.67
CA LYS A 362 13.29 -3.20 29.17
C LYS A 362 14.40 -2.70 28.23
N ALA A 363 14.21 -2.84 26.92
CA ALA A 363 15.18 -2.35 25.94
C ALA A 363 15.26 -0.81 25.97
N MET A 364 14.11 -0.15 26.06
CA MET A 364 13.97 1.31 26.18
C MET A 364 14.55 1.85 27.49
N GLU A 365 14.30 1.19 28.63
CA GLU A 365 14.92 1.52 29.93
C GLU A 365 16.45 1.49 29.83
N LYS A 366 17.01 0.42 29.24
CA LYS A 366 18.46 0.27 29.07
C LYS A 366 19.05 1.36 28.16
N ASN A 367 18.41 1.63 27.03
CA ASN A 367 18.86 2.68 26.10
C ASN A 367 18.84 4.06 26.75
N ALA A 368 17.88 4.33 27.65
CA ALA A 368 17.81 5.58 28.40
C ALA A 368 18.92 5.73 29.45
N GLU A 369 19.40 4.63 30.05
CA GLU A 369 20.51 4.63 31.02
C GLU A 369 21.88 4.84 30.36
N GLU A 370 22.05 4.42 29.10
CA GLU A 370 23.31 4.52 28.34
C GLU A 370 23.50 5.88 27.62
N GLY A 371 22.47 6.75 27.60
CA GLY A 371 22.48 8.06 26.94
C GLY A 371 23.19 9.18 27.73
N ASP A 372 23.61 10.25 27.05
CA ASP A 372 24.22 11.42 27.69
C ASP A 372 23.20 12.15 28.57
N LEU A 373 23.51 12.29 29.87
CA LEU A 373 22.69 12.99 30.87
C LEU A 373 22.43 14.47 30.53
N ASN A 374 23.19 15.06 29.59
CA ASN A 374 22.99 16.42 29.09
C ASN A 374 22.06 16.52 27.87
N ASP A 375 21.60 15.41 27.30
CA ASP A 375 20.76 15.40 26.11
C ASP A 375 19.30 15.73 26.46
N LYS A 376 18.79 16.87 25.98
CA LYS A 376 17.45 17.42 26.26
C LYS A 376 16.34 16.72 25.46
N LYS A 377 16.43 15.41 25.28
CA LYS A 377 15.39 14.65 24.61
C LYS A 377 14.35 14.25 25.64
N ASP A 378 13.07 14.48 25.38
CA ASP A 378 12.02 14.32 26.41
C ASP A 378 11.16 13.07 26.24
N TYR A 379 11.29 12.34 25.13
CA TYR A 379 10.44 11.19 24.82
C TYR A 379 11.17 10.05 24.10
N GLN A 380 10.51 8.89 24.09
CA GLN A 380 10.90 7.69 23.34
C GLN A 380 9.81 7.29 22.34
N ILE A 381 10.15 6.42 21.40
CA ILE A 381 9.19 5.90 20.40
C ILE A 381 9.18 4.37 20.45
N ALA A 382 7.99 3.79 20.51
CA ALA A 382 7.76 2.38 20.20
C ALA A 382 7.06 2.31 18.83
N LEU A 383 7.80 1.91 17.80
CA LEU A 383 7.28 1.70 16.45
C LEU A 383 6.80 0.26 16.30
N TYR A 384 5.53 0.05 15.94
CA TYR A 384 4.99 -1.29 15.73
C TYR A 384 4.29 -1.47 14.39
N ALA A 385 4.11 -2.73 13.99
CA ALA A 385 3.48 -3.05 12.71
C ALA A 385 1.98 -2.71 12.70
N ASP A 386 1.49 -2.21 11.57
CA ASP A 386 0.06 -2.01 11.33
C ASP A 386 -0.75 -3.33 11.44
N PRO A 387 -2.05 -3.25 11.78
CA PRO A 387 -2.83 -2.03 12.01
C PRO A 387 -2.61 -1.37 13.39
N PRO A 388 -3.01 -0.10 13.57
CA PRO A 388 -3.09 0.54 14.88
C PRO A 388 -3.89 -0.29 15.89
N LEU A 389 -3.63 -0.08 17.19
CA LEU A 389 -4.40 -0.72 18.25
C LEU A 389 -5.72 0.03 18.42
N GLU A 390 -6.79 -0.69 18.76
CA GLU A 390 -8.03 -0.07 19.21
C GLU A 390 -7.76 0.86 20.40
N THR A 391 -8.54 1.93 20.51
CA THR A 391 -8.35 3.05 21.46
C THR A 391 -8.02 2.59 22.89
N GLU A 392 -8.81 1.69 23.47
CA GLU A 392 -8.60 1.22 24.85
C GLU A 392 -7.28 0.45 25.01
N MET A 393 -6.96 -0.40 24.03
CA MET A 393 -5.71 -1.17 24.02
C MET A 393 -4.51 -0.26 23.78
N TYR A 394 -4.64 0.75 22.91
CA TYR A 394 -3.62 1.75 22.67
C TYR A 394 -3.26 2.49 23.96
N VAL A 395 -4.28 3.03 24.65
CA VAL A 395 -4.11 3.76 25.92
C VAL A 395 -3.42 2.88 26.96
N ALA A 396 -3.88 1.64 27.15
CA ALA A 396 -3.28 0.72 28.11
C ALA A 396 -1.81 0.40 27.79
N CYS A 397 -1.47 0.20 26.50
CA CYS A 397 -0.10 -0.05 26.07
C CYS A 397 0.80 1.17 26.27
N ARG A 398 0.30 2.37 25.92
CA ARG A 398 1.00 3.65 26.12
C ARG A 398 1.26 3.89 27.61
N GLU A 399 0.23 3.84 28.46
CA GLU A 399 0.36 4.05 29.90
C GLU A 399 1.35 3.07 30.54
N TYR A 400 1.35 1.80 30.12
CA TYR A 400 2.33 0.82 30.57
C TYR A 400 3.76 1.26 30.24
N LEU A 401 4.04 1.60 28.98
CA LEU A 401 5.37 2.04 28.57
C LEU A 401 5.77 3.34 29.27
N GLU A 402 4.84 4.31 29.38
CA GLU A 402 5.10 5.59 30.02
C GLU A 402 5.42 5.48 31.51
N SER A 403 4.73 4.58 32.21
CA SER A 403 5.01 4.30 33.63
C SER A 403 6.42 3.79 33.90
N ARG A 404 7.12 3.29 32.87
CA ARG A 404 8.45 2.70 32.96
C ARG A 404 9.54 3.56 32.32
N CYS A 405 9.24 4.12 31.15
CA CYS A 405 10.21 4.72 30.24
C CYS A 405 10.08 6.25 30.16
N GLY A 406 9.12 6.85 30.87
CA GLY A 406 8.73 8.25 30.68
C GLY A 406 7.93 8.44 29.39
N LYS A 407 7.72 9.69 28.97
CA LYS A 407 6.90 10.03 27.79
C LYS A 407 7.25 9.14 26.59
N THR A 408 6.29 8.39 26.08
CA THR A 408 6.51 7.37 25.04
C THR A 408 5.41 7.43 23.99
N TYR A 409 5.80 7.67 22.74
CA TYR A 409 4.89 7.60 21.61
C TYR A 409 4.81 6.17 21.08
N LEU A 410 3.62 5.59 21.08
CA LEU A 410 3.33 4.32 20.44
C LEU A 410 2.81 4.60 19.02
N LEU A 411 3.56 4.21 17.99
CA LEU A 411 3.29 4.60 16.59
C LEU A 411 3.31 3.38 15.66
N THR A 412 2.49 3.40 14.62
CA THR A 412 2.62 2.52 13.44
C THR A 412 2.95 3.34 12.20
N PRO A 413 3.39 2.72 11.08
CA PRO A 413 3.55 3.43 9.82
C PRO A 413 2.32 4.24 9.39
N THR A 414 1.10 3.70 9.54
CA THR A 414 -0.13 4.45 9.18
C THR A 414 -0.50 5.57 10.17
N LEU A 415 0.12 5.62 11.36
CA LEU A 415 -0.07 6.70 12.35
C LEU A 415 0.93 7.86 12.18
N LEU A 416 2.09 7.62 11.58
CA LEU A 416 3.13 8.66 11.39
C LEU A 416 2.59 9.97 10.80
N PRO A 417 1.72 9.97 9.78
CA PRO A 417 1.27 11.22 9.16
C PRO A 417 0.38 12.07 10.08
N PHE A 418 -0.18 11.45 11.12
CA PHE A 418 -1.05 12.07 12.11
C PHE A 418 -0.28 12.53 13.36
N TRP A 419 1.00 12.14 13.49
CA TRP A 419 1.80 12.40 14.67
C TRP A 419 2.52 13.75 14.60
N GLU A 420 2.07 14.69 15.43
CA GLU A 420 2.67 16.03 15.53
C GLU A 420 3.46 16.27 16.83
N GLY A 421 3.55 15.26 17.71
CA GLY A 421 4.20 15.37 19.02
C GLY A 421 5.67 15.84 18.98
N HIS A 422 6.33 15.72 17.83
CA HIS A 422 7.68 16.23 17.59
C HIS A 422 7.78 17.76 17.48
N LYS A 423 6.68 18.47 17.22
CA LYS A 423 6.67 19.94 17.10
C LYS A 423 6.64 20.67 18.45
N PHE A 424 6.31 19.95 19.52
CA PHE A 424 6.07 20.53 20.85
C PHE A 424 7.24 20.33 21.83
N SER A 425 8.41 19.87 21.35
CA SER A 425 9.61 19.65 22.18
C SER A 425 10.44 20.92 22.44
N GLU A 426 10.08 22.06 21.84
CA GLU A 426 10.66 23.36 22.20
C GLU A 426 9.83 24.01 23.33
N THR A 427 10.13 23.61 24.58
CA THR A 427 9.91 24.39 25.81
C THR A 427 8.79 25.46 25.78
N ASP A 428 7.54 25.05 25.97
CA ASP A 428 6.48 25.98 26.40
C ASP A 428 5.72 25.38 27.59
N GLU A 429 6.35 25.45 28.78
CA GLU A 429 5.68 25.22 30.07
C GLU A 429 4.66 26.34 30.45
N ASN A 430 4.16 27.12 29.50
CA ASN A 430 3.21 28.21 29.75
C ASN A 430 2.08 28.27 28.73
N ILE A 431 1.27 27.22 28.62
CA ILE A 431 -0.04 27.31 27.94
C ILE A 431 -1.15 26.87 28.89
N ALA A 432 -1.27 27.62 29.99
CA ALA A 432 -2.59 27.92 30.54
C ALA A 432 -2.89 29.37 30.15
N SER A 433 -3.97 29.57 29.41
CA SER A 433 -4.44 30.83 28.81
C SER A 433 -3.70 31.27 27.54
N TYR A 434 -4.36 31.22 26.38
CA TYR A 434 -4.94 32.44 25.81
C TYR A 434 -5.98 32.11 24.73
N SER A 435 -7.10 32.78 24.91
CA SER A 435 -8.28 32.82 24.06
C SER A 435 -8.06 33.78 22.88
N LEU A 436 -8.66 33.43 21.74
CA LEU A 436 -9.23 34.30 20.69
C LEU A 436 -8.42 35.54 20.21
N MET A 437 -8.08 35.48 18.91
CA MET A 437 -7.86 36.59 17.96
C MET A 437 -6.47 37.26 17.84
N PRO A 438 -6.16 37.83 16.65
CA PRO A 438 -4.80 37.85 16.09
C PRO A 438 -4.09 39.20 16.27
N LYS A 439 -2.77 39.20 16.50
CA LYS A 439 -1.90 40.37 16.28
C LYS A 439 -0.49 40.02 15.79
N THR A 440 -0.31 40.29 14.50
CA THR A 440 0.85 40.84 13.77
C THR A 440 2.20 41.10 14.47
N SER A 441 3.26 40.72 13.71
CA SER A 441 4.67 41.18 13.69
C SER A 441 5.57 40.62 14.81
N SER A 442 6.79 40.12 14.60
CA SER A 442 7.77 40.36 13.52
C SER A 442 8.90 39.31 13.56
N ARG A 443 9.38 38.91 12.38
CA ARG A 443 10.70 38.33 12.02
C ARG A 443 11.33 37.31 13.00
N LYS A 444 10.98 36.05 12.80
CA LYS A 444 11.95 35.00 12.43
C LYS A 444 11.57 34.53 11.02
N GLU A 445 12.52 34.05 10.23
CA GLU A 445 12.23 33.34 8.98
C GLU A 445 11.56 32.01 9.32
N ASP A 446 10.32 32.07 9.78
CA ASP A 446 9.43 30.93 9.83
C ASP A 446 9.10 30.65 8.36
N LEU A 447 9.73 29.62 7.78
CA LEU A 447 9.26 29.01 6.54
C LEU A 447 7.78 28.72 6.75
N GLU A 448 6.89 29.53 6.16
CA GLU A 448 5.45 29.25 6.23
C GLU A 448 5.25 27.79 5.81
N PRO A 449 4.54 26.99 6.63
CA PRO A 449 4.30 25.59 6.30
C PRO A 449 3.63 25.55 4.92
N ARG A 450 4.24 24.82 3.98
CA ARG A 450 3.71 24.70 2.63
C ARG A 450 2.24 24.29 2.68
N PRO A 451 1.36 24.88 1.87
CA PRO A 451 -0.03 24.47 1.82
C PRO A 451 -0.11 23.01 1.38
N LYS A 452 -0.71 22.17 2.23
CA LYS A 452 -0.96 20.76 1.91
C LYS A 452 -1.88 20.65 0.70
N LEU A 453 -1.57 19.75 -0.23
CA LEU A 453 -2.40 19.54 -1.42
C LEU A 453 -3.68 18.78 -1.05
N GLU A 454 -4.84 19.34 -1.37
CA GLU A 454 -6.13 18.66 -1.24
C GLU A 454 -6.35 17.73 -2.45
N ILE A 455 -6.45 16.43 -2.22
CA ILE A 455 -6.66 15.41 -3.25
C ILE A 455 -8.04 14.81 -3.06
N ASN A 456 -8.90 14.93 -4.06
CA ASN A 456 -10.22 14.33 -3.99
C ASN A 456 -10.19 12.85 -4.39
N ILE A 457 -10.89 12.02 -3.62
CA ILE A 457 -11.28 10.68 -4.02
C ILE A 457 -12.77 10.70 -4.38
N SER A 458 -13.09 10.30 -5.60
CA SER A 458 -14.43 10.24 -6.16
C SER A 458 -14.79 8.79 -6.47
N VAL A 459 -15.76 8.27 -5.73
CA VAL A 459 -16.29 6.92 -5.89
C VAL A 459 -17.80 6.98 -5.85
N SER A 460 -18.46 6.12 -6.62
CA SER A 460 -19.91 5.95 -6.52
C SER A 460 -20.23 4.50 -6.17
N GLU A 461 -20.98 4.34 -5.08
CA GLU A 461 -21.51 3.09 -4.57
C GLU A 461 -22.57 2.50 -5.52
N HIS A 462 -22.54 1.20 -5.82
CA HIS A 462 -23.60 0.53 -6.57
C HIS A 462 -23.91 -0.91 -6.13
N VAL A 463 -24.93 -1.07 -5.28
CA VAL A 463 -25.33 -2.38 -4.71
C VAL A 463 -25.74 -3.43 -5.76
N ASP A 464 -26.37 -3.04 -6.89
CA ASP A 464 -26.98 -4.01 -7.83
C ASP A 464 -26.04 -4.64 -8.90
N ASP A 465 -24.95 -3.98 -9.30
CA ASP A 465 -24.00 -4.52 -10.30
C ASP A 465 -22.80 -5.24 -9.71
N PHE A 466 -22.51 -4.97 -8.44
CA PHE A 466 -21.45 -5.57 -7.63
C PHE A 466 -21.46 -7.12 -7.59
N PRO A 467 -22.61 -7.80 -7.50
CA PRO A 467 -22.64 -9.26 -7.59
C PRO A 467 -22.18 -9.82 -8.94
N LYS A 468 -22.31 -9.07 -10.05
CA LYS A 468 -21.90 -9.50 -11.39
C LYS A 468 -20.38 -9.47 -11.57
N LEU A 469 -19.70 -8.59 -10.83
CA LEU A 469 -18.24 -8.46 -10.81
C LEU A 469 -17.59 -9.19 -9.63
N GLY A 470 -18.38 -9.68 -8.67
CA GLY A 470 -17.88 -10.32 -7.44
C GLY A 470 -17.23 -9.34 -6.45
N ILE A 471 -17.50 -8.05 -6.59
CA ILE A 471 -16.90 -6.96 -5.81
C ILE A 471 -17.99 -6.42 -4.88
N GLY A 472 -17.74 -6.29 -3.58
CA GLY A 472 -18.68 -5.74 -2.60
C GLY A 472 -18.34 -4.33 -2.13
N MET A 473 -19.13 -3.83 -1.18
CA MET A 473 -18.89 -2.53 -0.53
C MET A 473 -17.57 -2.51 0.24
N THR A 474 -17.17 -3.65 0.80
CA THR A 474 -15.92 -3.83 1.53
C THR A 474 -14.70 -3.47 0.66
N GLU A 475 -14.67 -3.92 -0.60
CA GLU A 475 -13.56 -3.64 -1.52
C GLU A 475 -13.46 -2.15 -1.86
N ILE A 476 -14.59 -1.45 -1.98
CA ILE A 476 -14.62 0.01 -2.20
C ILE A 476 -14.15 0.76 -0.97
N ASN A 477 -14.68 0.41 0.19
CA ASN A 477 -14.29 1.02 1.46
C ASN A 477 -12.78 0.83 1.71
N ASN A 478 -12.27 -0.38 1.50
CA ASN A 478 -10.84 -0.67 1.54
C ASN A 478 -10.05 0.20 0.55
N ALA A 479 -10.58 0.41 -0.66
CA ALA A 479 -9.91 1.24 -1.65
C ALA A 479 -9.83 2.71 -1.27
N VAL A 480 -10.91 3.28 -0.76
CA VAL A 480 -10.92 4.65 -0.26
C VAL A 480 -9.98 4.78 0.95
N THR A 481 -9.98 3.81 1.88
CA THR A 481 -9.09 3.80 3.04
C THR A 481 -7.61 3.75 2.62
N LEU A 482 -7.24 2.85 1.72
CA LEU A 482 -5.85 2.71 1.26
C LEU A 482 -5.35 3.96 0.52
N LEU A 483 -6.17 4.55 -0.35
CA LEU A 483 -5.83 5.81 -1.02
C LEU A 483 -5.76 6.99 -0.05
N SER A 484 -6.67 7.03 0.93
CA SER A 484 -6.66 8.07 1.97
C SER A 484 -5.38 7.99 2.80
N GLN A 485 -5.00 6.79 3.25
CA GLN A 485 -3.73 6.55 3.95
C GLN A 485 -2.54 7.00 3.10
N ALA A 486 -2.52 6.65 1.81
CA ALA A 486 -1.47 7.04 0.90
C ALA A 486 -1.37 8.57 0.75
N ILE A 487 -2.49 9.28 0.52
CA ILE A 487 -2.50 10.74 0.37
C ILE A 487 -2.00 11.43 1.65
N ILE A 488 -2.50 11.00 2.81
CA ILE A 488 -2.14 11.58 4.11
C ILE A 488 -0.65 11.32 4.41
N ALA A 489 -0.16 10.11 4.13
CA ALA A 489 1.27 9.77 4.27
C ALA A 489 2.19 10.60 3.37
N ASN A 490 1.65 11.19 2.30
CA ASN A 490 2.36 12.10 1.42
C ASN A 490 2.08 13.59 1.76
N GLU A 491 1.70 13.88 3.00
CA GLU A 491 1.36 15.22 3.52
C GLU A 491 0.20 15.91 2.79
N GLY A 492 -0.62 15.15 2.06
CA GLY A 492 -1.85 15.63 1.45
C GLY A 492 -3.03 15.71 2.44
N ILE A 493 -4.11 16.31 1.97
CA ILE A 493 -5.42 16.32 2.61
C ILE A 493 -6.36 15.53 1.70
N VAL A 494 -7.12 14.61 2.26
CA VAL A 494 -8.14 13.84 1.53
C VAL A 494 -9.42 14.65 1.47
N ALA A 495 -9.96 14.86 0.27
CA ALA A 495 -11.27 15.46 0.07
C ALA A 495 -12.28 14.41 -0.37
N LEU A 496 -13.46 14.39 0.25
CA LEU A 496 -14.58 13.50 -0.06
C LEU A 496 -15.85 14.32 -0.27
N GLY A 497 -16.83 13.76 -0.98
CA GLY A 497 -18.13 14.40 -1.25
C GLY A 497 -19.28 13.42 -1.04
N HIS A 498 -19.21 12.61 0.01
CA HIS A 498 -20.13 11.49 0.26
C HIS A 498 -21.17 11.83 1.34
N ASP A 499 -22.36 11.25 1.20
CA ASP A 499 -23.39 11.28 2.24
C ASP A 499 -23.14 10.23 3.32
N TRP A 500 -23.77 10.43 4.48
CA TRP A 500 -23.62 9.52 5.61
C TRP A 500 -24.61 8.37 5.52
N ARG A 501 -24.10 7.14 5.44
CA ARG A 501 -24.90 5.91 5.41
C ARG A 501 -24.23 4.83 6.24
N ASN A 502 -25.04 3.95 6.84
CA ASN A 502 -24.51 2.72 7.41
C ASN A 502 -23.82 1.92 6.32
N ASP A 503 -22.63 1.42 6.64
CA ASP A 503 -21.73 0.65 5.75
C ASP A 503 -21.25 1.38 4.48
N GLY A 504 -21.53 2.68 4.32
CA GLY A 504 -21.02 3.51 3.23
C GLY A 504 -19.64 4.11 3.52
N VAL A 505 -19.07 4.80 2.52
CA VAL A 505 -17.71 5.36 2.59
C VAL A 505 -17.49 6.25 3.82
N MET A 506 -18.45 7.11 4.16
CA MET A 506 -18.30 8.01 5.32
C MET A 506 -18.30 7.28 6.67
N HIS A 507 -19.01 6.16 6.80
CA HIS A 507 -18.97 5.34 8.00
C HIS A 507 -17.61 4.65 8.15
N GLU A 508 -17.00 4.21 7.04
CA GLU A 508 -15.64 3.66 7.06
C GLU A 508 -14.61 4.73 7.44
N MET A 509 -14.70 5.92 6.86
CA MET A 509 -13.79 7.03 7.19
C MET A 509 -13.94 7.51 8.63
N TYR A 510 -15.14 7.38 9.20
CA TYR A 510 -15.36 7.60 10.63
C TYR A 510 -14.56 6.60 11.47
N LYS A 511 -14.71 5.29 11.22
CA LYS A 511 -13.96 4.24 11.95
C LYS A 511 -12.46 4.44 11.81
N PHE A 512 -12.00 4.71 10.58
CA PHE A 512 -10.61 5.00 10.29
C PHE A 512 -10.06 6.13 11.16
N ALA A 513 -10.83 7.18 11.39
CA ALA A 513 -10.41 8.32 12.18
C ALA A 513 -10.60 8.11 13.69
N GLU A 514 -11.63 7.39 14.13
CA GLU A 514 -11.85 6.99 15.53
C GLU A 514 -10.68 6.12 16.06
N GLU A 515 -10.19 5.17 15.26
CA GLU A 515 -9.02 4.34 15.58
C GLU A 515 -7.71 5.13 15.80
N ARG A 516 -7.67 6.39 15.36
CA ARG A 516 -6.46 7.24 15.33
C ARG A 516 -6.56 8.43 16.28
N GLN A 517 -7.66 8.53 17.02
CA GLN A 517 -7.97 9.68 17.87
C GLN A 517 -6.88 9.93 18.92
N GLU A 518 -6.48 8.91 19.68
CA GLU A 518 -5.53 9.03 20.80
C GLU A 518 -4.11 9.48 20.39
N VAL A 519 -3.73 9.25 19.14
CA VAL A 519 -2.44 9.71 18.58
C VAL A 519 -2.49 11.19 18.23
N VAL A 520 -3.68 11.71 17.93
CA VAL A 520 -3.93 13.08 17.47
C VAL A 520 -4.33 14.02 18.62
N LEU A 521 -4.78 13.47 19.75
CA LEU A 521 -5.38 14.21 20.86
C LEU A 521 -4.42 14.96 21.81
N GLU A 522 -3.12 15.05 21.53
CA GLU A 522 -2.28 16.07 22.19
C GLU A 522 -2.66 17.47 21.63
N GLU A 523 -3.83 17.98 22.03
CA GLU A 523 -4.33 19.37 21.92
C GLU A 523 -3.98 20.20 20.65
N VAL A 524 -3.93 19.60 19.46
CA VAL A 524 -3.68 20.39 18.25
C VAL A 524 -4.99 20.93 17.66
N ASP A 525 -5.17 22.25 17.70
CA ASP A 525 -6.15 22.97 16.88
C ASP A 525 -5.68 23.02 15.42
N ARG A 526 -5.72 21.86 14.74
CA ARG A 526 -5.35 21.72 13.33
C ARG A 526 -6.54 21.39 12.44
N PRO A 527 -6.54 21.80 11.17
CA PRO A 527 -7.53 21.33 10.21
C PRO A 527 -7.42 19.81 10.02
N GLY A 528 -8.57 19.18 9.78
CA GLY A 528 -8.70 17.77 9.46
C GLY A 528 -7.87 17.37 8.25
N LEU A 529 -7.25 16.19 8.32
CA LEU A 529 -6.55 15.56 7.19
C LEU A 529 -7.54 14.92 6.19
N ILE A 530 -8.79 14.75 6.62
CA ILE A 530 -9.93 14.36 5.79
C ILE A 530 -10.94 15.51 5.84
N LYS A 531 -11.40 15.96 4.67
CA LYS A 531 -12.44 16.97 4.50
C LYS A 531 -13.59 16.36 3.72
N ASN A 532 -14.74 16.19 4.35
CA ASN A 532 -15.96 15.83 3.64
C ASN A 532 -16.74 17.08 3.26
N TYR A 533 -16.80 17.38 1.98
CA TYR A 533 -17.61 18.44 1.41
C TYR A 533 -19.07 18.01 1.40
N ALA A 534 -19.91 18.72 2.15
CA ALA A 534 -21.33 18.46 2.24
C ALA A 534 -22.08 19.42 1.33
N PHE A 535 -22.89 18.90 0.41
CA PHE A 535 -23.77 19.73 -0.41
C PHE A 535 -24.83 20.43 0.46
N TRP A 536 -25.31 21.58 -0.03
CA TRP A 536 -26.28 22.41 0.68
C TRP A 536 -27.61 21.69 0.91
N GLY A 537 -28.18 21.89 2.10
CA GLY A 537 -29.55 21.47 2.43
C GLY A 537 -29.72 20.01 2.93
N LEU A 538 -28.63 19.32 3.25
CA LEU A 538 -28.64 18.03 3.97
C LEU A 538 -28.66 18.25 5.51
N PRO A 539 -29.47 17.50 6.29
CA PRO A 539 -29.36 17.50 7.75
C PRO A 539 -27.98 16.98 8.21
N ALA A 540 -27.41 17.63 9.23
CA ALA A 540 -26.12 17.23 9.80
C ALA A 540 -26.22 15.83 10.41
N SER A 541 -25.46 14.87 9.87
CA SER A 541 -25.50 13.47 10.29
C SER A 541 -24.75 13.18 11.60
N LEU A 542 -23.81 14.05 11.98
CA LEU A 542 -23.02 13.90 13.21
C LEU A 542 -23.62 14.68 14.38
N THR A 543 -23.57 14.08 15.56
CA THR A 543 -23.75 14.76 16.85
C THR A 543 -22.58 15.70 17.14
N GLU A 544 -22.77 16.64 18.07
CA GLU A 544 -21.69 17.53 18.52
C GLU A 544 -20.54 16.75 19.17
N ARG A 545 -20.86 15.67 19.90
CA ARG A 545 -19.87 14.76 20.49
C ARG A 545 -19.01 14.12 19.41
N GLU A 546 -19.62 13.54 18.38
CA GLU A 546 -18.88 12.90 17.28
C GLU A 546 -18.03 13.95 16.53
N ARG A 547 -18.57 15.14 16.25
CA ARG A 547 -17.76 16.23 15.65
C ARG A 547 -16.54 16.57 16.50
N ASN A 548 -16.70 16.66 17.81
CA ASN A 548 -15.59 16.94 18.72
C ASN A 548 -14.58 15.78 18.78
N GLN A 549 -15.03 14.53 18.72
CA GLN A 549 -14.15 13.36 18.69
C GLN A 549 -13.28 13.31 17.44
N MET A 550 -13.80 13.79 16.32
CA MET A 550 -13.13 13.72 15.01
C MET A 550 -12.26 14.92 14.68
N LYS A 551 -12.23 15.93 15.56
CA LYS A 551 -11.53 17.19 15.35
C LYS A 551 -10.06 16.95 15.05
N GLY A 552 -9.54 17.58 13.99
CA GLY A 552 -8.17 17.42 13.54
C GLY A 552 -7.93 16.17 12.68
N ILE A 553 -8.89 15.25 12.56
CA ILE A 553 -8.79 14.10 11.66
C ILE A 553 -9.77 14.25 10.49
N LEU A 554 -11.06 14.38 10.79
CA LEU A 554 -12.13 14.48 9.80
C LEU A 554 -13.01 15.69 10.07
N ASP A 555 -13.00 16.64 9.13
CA ASP A 555 -13.83 17.84 9.16
C ASP A 555 -14.96 17.74 8.13
N ILE A 556 -16.14 18.25 8.49
CA ILE A 556 -17.23 18.45 7.54
C ILE A 556 -17.20 19.89 7.04
N PHE A 557 -17.07 20.07 5.72
CA PHE A 557 -17.05 21.36 5.06
C PHE A 557 -18.38 21.62 4.33
N PRO A 558 -19.27 22.47 4.85
CA PRO A 558 -20.52 22.79 4.17
C PRO A 558 -20.26 23.65 2.93
N CYS A 559 -20.84 23.28 1.80
CA CYS A 559 -20.81 24.06 0.56
C CYS A 559 -21.95 25.09 0.51
N ASP A 560 -21.70 26.18 -0.22
CA ASP A 560 -22.68 27.23 -0.45
C ASP A 560 -23.92 26.72 -1.21
N PRO A 561 -25.10 27.33 -0.99
CA PRO A 561 -26.27 27.06 -1.82
C PRO A 561 -26.01 27.42 -3.29
N PRO A 562 -26.73 26.79 -4.24
CA PRO A 562 -26.79 27.29 -5.61
C PRO A 562 -27.25 28.75 -5.65
N LYS A 563 -26.79 29.50 -6.65
CA LYS A 563 -27.02 30.96 -6.75
C LYS A 563 -28.51 31.31 -6.71
N GLU A 564 -29.31 30.45 -7.31
CA GLU A 564 -30.77 30.53 -7.41
C GLU A 564 -31.46 30.42 -6.04
N TYR A 565 -30.78 29.82 -5.04
CA TYR A 565 -31.26 29.64 -3.66
C TYR A 565 -30.40 30.41 -2.62
N SER A 566 -29.62 31.40 -3.08
CA SER A 566 -28.74 32.16 -2.18
C SER A 566 -29.54 32.93 -1.11
N GLY A 567 -29.14 32.77 0.16
CA GLY A 567 -29.81 33.40 1.30
C GLY A 567 -30.97 32.61 1.93
N GLU A 568 -31.27 31.40 1.44
CA GLU A 568 -32.23 30.50 2.07
C GLU A 568 -31.57 29.55 3.09
N GLU A 569 -31.98 29.62 4.36
CA GLU A 569 -31.71 28.56 5.36
C GLU A 569 -32.84 27.52 5.30
N ARG A 570 -32.83 26.66 4.27
CA ARG A 570 -33.81 25.58 4.12
C ARG A 570 -33.14 24.23 3.93
N PHE A 571 -33.78 23.20 4.45
CA PHE A 571 -33.44 21.83 4.06
C PHE A 571 -34.15 21.47 2.75
N LEU A 572 -33.51 20.65 1.90
CA LEU A 572 -34.06 20.29 0.59
C LEU A 572 -35.45 19.64 0.68
N PHE A 573 -35.73 18.89 1.76
CA PHE A 573 -37.04 18.26 2.00
C PHE A 573 -38.18 19.24 2.29
N GLN A 574 -37.87 20.53 2.50
CA GLN A 574 -38.86 21.59 2.74
C GLN A 574 -39.30 22.28 1.44
N LEU A 575 -38.64 22.01 0.31
CA LEU A 575 -38.98 22.58 -0.99
C LEU A 575 -40.18 21.86 -1.63
N PRO A 576 -40.94 22.54 -2.52
CA PRO A 576 -41.96 21.89 -3.33
C PRO A 576 -41.39 20.67 -4.07
N LYS A 577 -42.19 19.60 -4.20
CA LYS A 577 -41.74 18.35 -4.84
C LYS A 577 -41.15 18.58 -6.24
N GLU A 578 -41.80 19.45 -7.01
CA GLU A 578 -41.45 19.85 -8.39
C GLU A 578 -40.08 20.57 -8.49
N GLU A 579 -39.65 21.25 -7.42
CA GLU A 579 -38.36 21.98 -7.37
C GLU A 579 -37.27 21.19 -6.63
N SER A 580 -37.67 20.30 -5.71
CA SER A 580 -36.76 19.60 -4.81
C SER A 580 -35.69 18.77 -5.54
N GLY A 581 -36.06 18.11 -6.64
CA GLY A 581 -35.13 17.34 -7.47
C GLY A 581 -34.10 18.21 -8.19
N TYR A 582 -34.54 19.36 -8.72
CA TYR A 582 -33.67 20.33 -9.36
C TYR A 582 -32.72 20.98 -8.34
N ALA A 583 -33.23 21.44 -7.19
CA ALA A 583 -32.42 21.99 -6.10
C ALA A 583 -31.37 20.99 -5.60
N PHE A 584 -31.76 19.71 -5.45
CA PHE A 584 -30.85 18.64 -5.08
C PHE A 584 -29.75 18.46 -6.13
N ALA A 585 -30.10 18.35 -7.42
CA ALA A 585 -29.13 18.23 -8.50
C ALA A 585 -28.16 19.42 -8.55
N ARG A 586 -28.65 20.66 -8.40
CA ARG A 586 -27.84 21.88 -8.37
C ARG A 586 -26.90 21.92 -7.17
N SER A 587 -27.35 21.52 -5.98
CA SER A 587 -26.51 21.46 -4.78
C SER A 587 -25.32 20.51 -4.95
N LEU A 588 -25.53 19.36 -5.62
CA LEU A 588 -24.46 18.43 -5.97
C LEU A 588 -23.48 19.03 -6.98
N THR A 589 -23.96 19.71 -8.02
CA THR A 589 -23.11 20.39 -9.00
C THR A 589 -22.25 21.47 -8.34
N VAL A 590 -22.83 22.29 -7.45
CA VAL A 590 -22.09 23.33 -6.70
C VAL A 590 -21.02 22.70 -5.81
N MET A 591 -21.35 21.63 -5.08
CA MET A 591 -20.40 20.90 -4.26
C MET A 591 -19.24 20.34 -5.12
N ARG A 592 -19.55 19.64 -6.21
CA ARG A 592 -18.55 19.05 -7.11
C ARG A 592 -17.64 20.09 -7.74
N ARG A 593 -18.18 21.23 -8.17
CA ARG A 593 -17.39 22.37 -8.67
C ARG A 593 -16.49 22.95 -7.57
N THR A 594 -17.03 23.20 -6.38
CA THR A 594 -16.28 23.73 -5.23
C THR A 594 -15.10 22.81 -4.90
N MET A 595 -15.33 21.50 -4.90
CA MET A 595 -14.28 20.51 -4.71
C MET A 595 -13.24 20.56 -5.83
N THR A 596 -13.64 20.65 -7.11
CA THR A 596 -12.69 20.77 -8.23
C THR A 596 -11.84 22.04 -8.16
N GLU A 597 -12.42 23.16 -7.74
CA GLU A 597 -11.71 24.43 -7.59
C GLU A 597 -10.64 24.33 -6.49
N LYS A 598 -11.02 23.81 -5.32
CA LYS A 598 -10.17 23.71 -4.13
C LYS A 598 -9.14 22.58 -4.18
N CYS A 599 -9.53 21.43 -4.72
CA CYS A 599 -8.64 20.28 -4.80
C CYS A 599 -7.59 20.49 -5.89
N PHE A 600 -6.38 20.05 -5.60
CA PHE A 600 -5.26 20.02 -6.54
C PHE A 600 -5.47 18.94 -7.61
N ALA A 601 -5.87 17.74 -7.20
CA ALA A 601 -6.08 16.60 -8.10
C ALA A 601 -7.31 15.79 -7.72
N ARG A 602 -7.76 14.92 -8.63
CA ARG A 602 -8.88 13.99 -8.42
C ARG A 602 -8.54 12.57 -8.84
N VAL A 603 -8.95 11.60 -8.03
CA VAL A 603 -8.91 10.17 -8.34
C VAL A 603 -10.35 9.67 -8.50
N CYS A 604 -10.68 9.09 -9.65
CA CYS A 604 -12.01 8.57 -9.98
C CYS A 604 -11.97 7.07 -10.27
N PHE A 605 -12.85 6.28 -9.65
CA PHE A 605 -13.04 4.88 -10.01
C PHE A 605 -14.47 4.37 -9.68
N GLY A 606 -14.93 3.42 -10.50
CA GLY A 606 -16.23 2.75 -10.35
C GLY A 606 -17.43 3.55 -10.85
N GLY A 607 -18.54 3.46 -10.12
CA GLY A 607 -19.77 4.17 -10.40
C GLY A 607 -20.78 3.43 -11.26
N ARG A 608 -22.02 3.94 -11.25
CA ARG A 608 -23.19 3.23 -11.75
C ARG A 608 -23.40 3.40 -13.24
N ASP A 609 -23.41 2.29 -13.99
CA ASP A 609 -24.06 2.24 -15.30
C ASP A 609 -25.57 2.26 -15.07
N MET A 610 -26.28 3.23 -15.65
CA MET A 610 -27.70 3.39 -15.39
C MET A 610 -28.51 2.44 -16.26
N ASP A 611 -29.40 1.66 -15.64
CA ASP A 611 -30.40 0.89 -16.38
C ASP A 611 -31.60 1.78 -16.72
N LEU A 612 -31.69 2.22 -17.97
CA LEU A 612 -32.79 3.06 -18.46
C LEU A 612 -34.18 2.38 -18.38
N GLN A 613 -34.24 1.07 -18.15
CA GLN A 613 -35.50 0.34 -17.95
C GLN A 613 -36.01 0.43 -16.51
N ASN A 614 -35.18 0.89 -15.58
CA ASN A 614 -35.56 1.12 -14.19
C ASN A 614 -35.77 2.63 -13.94
N PRO A 615 -37.02 3.09 -13.74
CA PRO A 615 -37.31 4.52 -13.53
C PRO A 615 -36.66 5.13 -12.28
N ASP A 616 -36.26 4.30 -11.30
CA ASP A 616 -35.54 4.74 -10.10
C ASP A 616 -34.00 4.71 -10.26
N ALA A 617 -33.50 4.31 -11.43
CA ALA A 617 -32.06 4.18 -11.71
C ALA A 617 -31.42 5.44 -12.32
N GLY A 618 -32.14 6.54 -12.48
CA GLY A 618 -31.58 7.80 -13.00
C GLY A 618 -30.52 8.44 -12.07
N PRO A 619 -29.64 9.31 -12.59
CA PRO A 619 -28.70 10.04 -11.74
C PRO A 619 -29.45 10.94 -10.75
N LYS A 620 -28.94 11.04 -9.52
CA LYS A 620 -29.45 12.02 -8.55
C LYS A 620 -29.05 13.47 -8.90
N GLY A 621 -28.04 13.66 -9.75
CA GLY A 621 -27.63 14.96 -10.29
C GLY A 621 -27.99 15.11 -11.77
N ARG A 622 -27.45 16.12 -12.46
CA ARG A 622 -27.69 16.34 -13.90
C ARG A 622 -27.11 15.26 -14.83
N CYS A 623 -26.11 14.53 -14.35
CA CYS A 623 -25.54 13.33 -14.96
C CYS A 623 -24.95 12.43 -13.85
N PRO A 624 -24.42 11.23 -14.17
CA PRO A 624 -23.74 10.39 -13.18
C PRO A 624 -22.64 11.17 -12.45
N GLY A 625 -22.59 11.05 -11.12
CA GLY A 625 -21.79 11.94 -10.28
C GLY A 625 -20.29 11.91 -10.58
N VAL A 626 -19.71 10.71 -10.63
CA VAL A 626 -18.30 10.50 -10.95
C VAL A 626 -17.92 10.97 -12.36
N VAL A 627 -18.88 10.99 -13.30
CA VAL A 627 -18.71 11.52 -14.66
C VAL A 627 -18.67 13.04 -14.63
N GLU A 628 -19.57 13.68 -13.88
CA GLU A 628 -19.56 15.14 -13.71
C GLU A 628 -18.25 15.62 -13.06
N GLU A 629 -17.75 14.86 -12.10
CA GLU A 629 -16.51 15.12 -11.40
C GLU A 629 -15.27 14.97 -12.30
N ALA A 630 -15.25 13.95 -13.16
CA ALA A 630 -14.23 13.80 -14.20
C ALA A 630 -14.32 14.93 -15.23
N PHE A 631 -15.53 15.25 -15.69
CA PHE A 631 -15.79 16.35 -16.62
C PHE A 631 -15.27 17.68 -16.08
N PHE A 632 -15.61 18.05 -14.85
CA PHE A 632 -15.10 19.28 -14.23
C PHE A 632 -13.57 19.25 -14.08
N SER A 633 -12.99 18.11 -13.73
CA SER A 633 -11.53 18.01 -13.61
C SER A 633 -10.84 18.29 -14.94
N CYS A 634 -11.32 17.70 -16.04
CA CYS A 634 -10.84 17.99 -17.40
C CYS A 634 -11.10 19.44 -17.82
N LEU A 635 -12.28 19.97 -17.56
CA LEU A 635 -12.68 21.34 -17.93
C LEU A 635 -11.80 22.40 -17.25
N TYR A 636 -11.37 22.14 -16.01
CA TYR A 636 -10.48 23.03 -15.26
C TYR A 636 -9.00 22.72 -15.48
N ASP A 637 -8.66 21.73 -16.33
CA ASP A 637 -7.31 21.19 -16.50
C ASP A 637 -6.65 20.80 -15.16
N LYS A 638 -7.44 20.19 -14.27
CA LYS A 638 -6.96 19.63 -13.00
C LYS A 638 -6.41 18.22 -13.24
N PRO A 639 -5.28 17.86 -12.60
CA PRO A 639 -4.77 16.48 -12.59
C PRO A 639 -5.87 15.48 -12.25
N LEU A 640 -6.10 14.53 -13.17
CA LEU A 640 -7.16 13.54 -13.07
C LEU A 640 -6.56 12.13 -13.23
N TYR A 641 -6.86 11.25 -12.29
CA TYR A 641 -6.47 9.84 -12.30
C TYR A 641 -7.74 9.00 -12.41
N ILE A 642 -7.87 8.20 -13.46
CA ILE A 642 -9.08 7.43 -13.74
C ILE A 642 -8.73 5.95 -13.74
N SER A 643 -9.44 5.12 -12.98
CA SER A 643 -9.30 3.66 -13.06
C SER A 643 -10.64 2.97 -13.27
N ALA A 644 -10.67 2.04 -14.22
CA ALA A 644 -11.84 1.19 -14.47
C ALA A 644 -11.82 -0.12 -13.65
N ILE A 645 -11.05 -0.19 -12.56
CA ILE A 645 -10.90 -1.38 -11.71
C ILE A 645 -12.24 -1.95 -11.21
N PHE A 646 -13.22 -1.09 -10.94
CA PHE A 646 -14.57 -1.48 -10.53
C PHE A 646 -15.60 -1.41 -11.68
N GLY A 647 -15.15 -1.24 -12.92
CA GLY A 647 -15.99 -1.09 -14.10
C GLY A 647 -16.94 0.10 -14.01
N GLY A 648 -18.15 -0.09 -14.57
CA GLY A 648 -19.24 0.89 -14.54
C GLY A 648 -19.00 2.11 -15.43
N VAL A 649 -19.62 3.23 -15.04
CA VAL A 649 -19.65 4.44 -15.89
C VAL A 649 -18.27 5.07 -16.10
N ILE A 650 -17.32 4.85 -15.18
CA ILE A 650 -15.93 5.27 -15.39
C ILE A 650 -15.27 4.47 -16.53
N GLY A 651 -15.64 3.20 -16.73
CA GLY A 651 -15.24 2.44 -17.92
C GLY A 651 -15.68 3.12 -19.22
N GLN A 652 -16.87 3.72 -19.24
CA GLN A 652 -17.37 4.48 -20.39
C GLN A 652 -16.59 5.79 -20.61
N VAL A 653 -16.15 6.46 -19.54
CA VAL A 653 -15.25 7.63 -19.63
C VAL A 653 -13.91 7.22 -20.26
N VAL A 654 -13.34 6.10 -19.81
CA VAL A 654 -12.09 5.54 -20.37
C VAL A 654 -12.27 5.20 -21.85
N ASP A 655 -13.35 4.51 -22.22
CA ASP A 655 -13.64 4.15 -23.61
C ASP A 655 -13.81 5.40 -24.49
N ALA A 656 -14.46 6.46 -23.99
CA ALA A 656 -14.58 7.73 -24.69
C ALA A 656 -13.21 8.41 -24.88
N MET A 657 -12.37 8.48 -23.85
CA MET A 657 -11.01 9.05 -23.96
C MET A 657 -10.11 8.27 -24.92
N LEU A 658 -10.35 6.97 -25.07
CA LEU A 658 -9.65 6.11 -26.04
C LEU A 658 -10.22 6.23 -27.47
N GLY A 659 -11.26 7.03 -27.69
CA GLY A 659 -11.88 7.22 -29.00
C GLY A 659 -12.71 6.02 -29.46
N LYS A 660 -13.10 5.11 -28.57
CA LYS A 660 -13.89 3.93 -28.94
C LYS A 660 -15.29 4.31 -29.40
N GLU A 661 -15.83 3.56 -30.36
CA GLU A 661 -17.18 3.79 -30.89
C GLU A 661 -18.26 3.30 -29.92
N GLU A 662 -17.93 2.33 -29.07
CA GLU A 662 -18.88 1.70 -28.14
C GLU A 662 -19.16 2.53 -26.88
N ALA A 663 -18.40 3.61 -26.65
CA ALA A 663 -18.55 4.48 -25.49
C ALA A 663 -19.94 5.12 -25.46
N ARG A 664 -20.70 4.87 -24.38
CA ARG A 664 -22.08 5.33 -24.23
C ARG A 664 -22.39 5.72 -22.78
N PHE A 665 -22.90 6.93 -22.58
CA PHE A 665 -23.51 7.31 -21.30
C PHE A 665 -25.02 7.15 -21.37
N GLN A 666 -25.55 6.28 -20.52
CA GLN A 666 -26.98 6.07 -20.41
C GLN A 666 -27.49 6.90 -19.23
N PHE A 667 -28.08 8.05 -19.48
CA PHE A 667 -28.82 8.80 -18.46
C PHE A 667 -29.79 9.78 -19.12
N GLN A 668 -30.86 10.12 -18.40
CA GLN A 668 -31.79 11.16 -18.79
C GLN A 668 -32.30 11.86 -17.53
N LEU A 669 -32.46 13.19 -17.61
CA LEU A 669 -33.09 13.96 -16.55
C LEU A 669 -34.62 13.72 -16.55
N PRO A 670 -35.25 13.59 -15.37
CA PRO A 670 -36.70 13.67 -15.24
C PRO A 670 -37.27 14.94 -15.89
N GLU A 671 -38.48 14.86 -16.45
CA GLU A 671 -39.09 15.96 -17.22
C GLU A 671 -39.26 17.25 -16.40
N ASP A 672 -39.65 17.12 -15.13
CA ASP A 672 -39.79 18.23 -14.18
C ASP A 672 -38.44 18.90 -13.88
N VAL A 673 -37.40 18.11 -13.65
CA VAL A 673 -36.04 18.62 -13.43
C VAL A 673 -35.49 19.28 -14.69
N ARG A 674 -35.72 18.68 -15.87
CA ARG A 674 -35.31 19.23 -17.17
C ARG A 674 -35.97 20.58 -17.43
N ALA A 675 -37.27 20.70 -17.18
CA ALA A 675 -37.99 21.97 -17.34
C ALA A 675 -37.39 23.08 -16.45
N CYS A 676 -37.01 22.76 -15.20
CA CYS A 676 -36.34 23.72 -14.32
C CYS A 676 -34.96 24.15 -14.86
N TYR A 677 -34.19 23.24 -15.47
CA TYR A 677 -32.93 23.61 -16.12
C TYR A 677 -33.16 24.53 -17.32
N GLU A 678 -34.14 24.24 -18.17
CA GLU A 678 -34.49 25.07 -19.33
C GLU A 678 -34.98 26.46 -18.93
N GLU A 679 -35.73 26.58 -17.83
CA GLU A 679 -36.18 27.87 -17.30
C GLU A 679 -35.02 28.73 -16.79
N ASN A 680 -34.07 28.13 -16.06
CA ASN A 680 -32.96 28.86 -15.42
C ASN A 680 -31.77 29.13 -16.35
N PHE A 681 -31.49 28.25 -17.31
CA PHE A 681 -30.32 28.35 -18.21
C PHE A 681 -30.68 28.56 -19.69
N GLY A 682 -31.97 28.51 -20.05
CA GLY A 682 -32.45 28.62 -21.42
C GLY A 682 -32.33 27.33 -22.23
N SER A 683 -32.97 27.31 -23.41
CA SER A 683 -32.93 26.17 -24.35
C SER A 683 -31.72 26.17 -25.30
N SER A 684 -30.90 27.25 -25.26
CA SER A 684 -29.71 27.40 -26.11
C SER A 684 -28.48 27.15 -25.23
N ASN A 685 -27.91 25.96 -25.30
CA ASN A 685 -26.76 25.57 -24.48
C ASN A 685 -25.57 26.54 -24.71
N PRO A 686 -25.01 27.20 -23.69
CA PRO A 686 -23.65 27.72 -23.78
C PRO A 686 -22.68 26.55 -24.05
N ASP A 687 -21.51 26.84 -24.64
CA ASP A 687 -20.51 25.82 -24.94
C ASP A 687 -20.15 25.04 -23.65
N ILE A 688 -20.33 23.71 -23.64
CA ILE A 688 -20.02 22.83 -22.49
C ILE A 688 -18.53 22.94 -22.08
N LYS A 689 -17.66 23.51 -22.95
CA LYS A 689 -16.26 23.81 -22.65
C LYS A 689 -16.06 25.10 -21.84
N GLU A 690 -17.11 25.82 -21.48
CA GLU A 690 -17.02 27.02 -20.63
C GLU A 690 -16.78 26.68 -19.15
N LYS A 691 -15.77 27.30 -18.53
CA LYS A 691 -15.50 27.12 -17.09
C LYS A 691 -16.69 27.61 -16.25
N GLY A 692 -17.13 26.76 -15.32
CA GLY A 692 -18.27 27.06 -14.45
C GLY A 692 -19.62 26.63 -14.99
N TYR A 693 -19.65 25.84 -16.09
CA TYR A 693 -20.87 25.32 -16.71
C TYR A 693 -21.81 24.61 -15.72
N ASP A 694 -23.02 25.18 -15.57
CA ASP A 694 -24.06 24.76 -14.63
C ASP A 694 -25.35 24.24 -15.29
N GLY A 695 -25.43 24.32 -16.62
CA GLY A 695 -26.60 23.92 -17.42
C GLY A 695 -26.82 22.39 -17.52
N PRO A 696 -27.86 21.95 -18.25
CA PRO A 696 -28.09 20.53 -18.50
C PRO A 696 -26.96 19.94 -19.35
N ILE A 697 -26.70 18.63 -19.22
CA ILE A 697 -25.65 17.96 -19.98
C ILE A 697 -26.27 16.79 -20.73
N GLU A 698 -26.03 16.71 -22.03
CA GLU A 698 -26.46 15.59 -22.86
C GLU A 698 -25.33 14.56 -23.02
N SER A 699 -25.70 13.29 -23.17
CA SER A 699 -24.75 12.17 -23.23
C SER A 699 -23.75 12.30 -24.40
N GLU A 700 -24.22 12.68 -25.59
CA GLU A 700 -23.41 12.82 -26.79
C GLU A 700 -22.37 13.93 -26.65
N GLU A 701 -22.74 15.05 -26.01
CA GLU A 701 -21.83 16.16 -25.76
C GLU A 701 -20.69 15.76 -24.81
N LEU A 702 -20.98 14.98 -23.75
CA LEU A 702 -19.95 14.44 -22.86
C LEU A 702 -19.01 13.46 -23.56
N ILE A 703 -19.55 12.55 -24.37
CA ILE A 703 -18.74 11.57 -25.12
C ILE A 703 -17.77 12.33 -26.03
N GLN A 704 -18.27 13.32 -26.77
CA GLN A 704 -17.43 14.12 -27.65
C GLN A 704 -16.40 14.93 -26.86
N PHE A 705 -16.77 15.49 -25.71
CA PHE A 705 -15.84 16.21 -24.83
C PHE A 705 -14.67 15.33 -24.36
N PHE A 706 -14.94 14.11 -23.87
CA PHE A 706 -13.88 13.20 -23.43
C PHE A 706 -13.03 12.66 -24.59
N LYS A 707 -13.63 12.44 -25.77
CA LYS A 707 -12.92 12.11 -27.01
C LYS A 707 -11.95 13.22 -27.42
N ASP A 708 -12.41 14.47 -27.37
CA ASP A 708 -11.60 15.65 -27.69
C ASP A 708 -10.47 15.86 -26.67
N TYR A 709 -10.71 15.53 -25.40
CA TYR A 709 -9.69 15.65 -24.35
C TYR A 709 -8.61 14.59 -24.52
N GLY A 710 -8.99 13.31 -24.67
CA GLY A 710 -8.08 12.21 -24.98
C GLY A 710 -7.05 11.86 -23.88
N VAL A 711 -6.26 10.82 -24.13
CA VAL A 711 -5.24 10.33 -23.17
C VAL A 711 -3.98 11.18 -23.23
N GLU A 712 -3.68 11.77 -24.37
CA GLU A 712 -2.53 12.66 -24.58
C GLU A 712 -2.59 13.88 -23.66
N ARG A 713 -3.71 14.61 -23.66
CA ARG A 713 -3.91 15.76 -22.76
C ARG A 713 -4.01 15.34 -21.30
N LEU A 714 -4.52 14.13 -21.02
CA LEU A 714 -4.53 13.59 -19.67
C LEU A 714 -3.11 13.41 -19.12
N ALA A 715 -2.21 12.83 -19.92
CA ALA A 715 -0.80 12.63 -19.58
C ALA A 715 -0.03 13.95 -19.39
N GLU A 716 -0.35 14.98 -20.18
CA GLU A 716 0.23 16.33 -20.02
C GLU A 716 -0.09 16.95 -18.65
N ASN A 717 -1.23 16.60 -18.05
CA ASN A 717 -1.77 17.28 -16.87
C ASN A 717 -1.65 16.50 -15.56
N ASN A 718 -1.47 15.18 -15.57
CA ASN A 718 -1.51 14.35 -14.35
C ASN A 718 -0.16 13.77 -13.90
N GLY A 719 0.93 14.09 -14.62
CA GLY A 719 2.29 13.64 -14.28
C GLY A 719 2.57 12.16 -14.59
N LEU A 720 1.63 11.44 -15.18
CA LEU A 720 1.83 10.09 -15.71
C LEU A 720 2.08 10.14 -17.21
N THR A 721 2.87 9.19 -17.73
CA THR A 721 3.01 9.03 -19.18
C THR A 721 1.74 8.48 -19.80
N LYS A 722 1.67 8.44 -21.13
CA LYS A 722 0.54 7.84 -21.84
C LYS A 722 0.38 6.36 -21.47
N GLU A 723 1.48 5.62 -21.45
CA GLU A 723 1.55 4.19 -21.16
C GLU A 723 1.16 3.91 -19.70
N GLU A 724 1.57 4.75 -18.77
CA GLU A 724 1.18 4.65 -17.37
C GLU A 724 -0.31 4.95 -17.16
N ASN A 725 -0.87 5.94 -17.87
CA ASN A 725 -2.33 6.17 -17.87
C ASN A 725 -3.09 4.96 -18.42
N LEU A 726 -2.61 4.38 -19.53
CA LEU A 726 -3.19 3.14 -20.07
C LEU A 726 -3.06 1.97 -19.09
N GLY A 727 -1.96 1.92 -18.32
CA GLY A 727 -1.77 0.96 -17.23
C GLY A 727 -2.78 1.17 -16.09
N LEU A 728 -2.98 2.41 -15.66
CA LEU A 728 -3.94 2.78 -14.62
C LEU A 728 -5.39 2.47 -15.03
N PHE A 729 -5.74 2.69 -16.31
CA PHE A 729 -7.04 2.32 -16.86
C PHE A 729 -7.31 0.81 -16.76
N ARG A 730 -6.26 -0.01 -16.83
CA ARG A 730 -6.32 -1.48 -16.83
C ARG A 730 -5.89 -2.10 -15.50
N ALA A 731 -5.71 -1.29 -14.45
CA ALA A 731 -5.31 -1.76 -13.14
C ALA A 731 -6.29 -2.82 -12.63
N LEU A 732 -5.75 -3.93 -12.13
CA LEU A 732 -6.53 -5.07 -11.63
C LEU A 732 -6.61 -5.07 -10.10
N THR A 733 -5.73 -4.33 -9.43
CA THR A 733 -5.71 -4.21 -7.98
C THR A 733 -5.68 -2.75 -7.54
N ILE A 734 -6.23 -2.47 -6.36
CA ILE A 734 -6.21 -1.13 -5.80
C ILE A 734 -4.78 -0.63 -5.52
N ASP A 735 -3.86 -1.56 -5.23
CA ASP A 735 -2.45 -1.23 -5.04
C ASP A 735 -1.83 -0.66 -6.32
N GLU A 736 -2.17 -1.21 -7.49
CA GLU A 736 -1.73 -0.65 -8.78
C GLU A 736 -2.30 0.77 -8.97
N VAL A 737 -3.58 0.97 -8.68
CA VAL A 737 -4.21 2.31 -8.75
C VAL A 737 -3.47 3.29 -7.84
N ARG A 738 -3.23 2.93 -6.58
CA ARG A 738 -2.50 3.73 -5.61
C ARG A 738 -1.08 4.04 -6.09
N GLU A 739 -0.36 3.06 -6.62
CA GLU A 739 0.99 3.23 -7.15
C GLU A 739 1.02 4.28 -8.27
N TYR A 740 0.12 4.19 -9.26
CA TYR A 740 0.04 5.19 -10.33
C TYR A 740 -0.34 6.57 -9.80
N VAL A 741 -1.33 6.67 -8.91
CA VAL A 741 -1.73 7.95 -8.29
C VAL A 741 -0.55 8.60 -7.57
N GLN A 742 0.15 7.85 -6.71
CA GLN A 742 1.34 8.35 -6.00
C GLN A 742 2.44 8.79 -6.95
N THR A 743 2.64 8.05 -8.04
CA THR A 743 3.64 8.35 -9.06
C THR A 743 3.36 9.68 -9.76
N GLY A 744 2.12 9.87 -10.23
CA GLY A 744 1.72 11.10 -10.89
C GLY A 744 1.81 12.30 -9.94
N LEU A 745 1.27 12.17 -8.73
CA LEU A 745 1.31 13.23 -7.72
C LEU A 745 2.75 13.63 -7.35
N SER A 746 3.63 12.64 -7.13
CA SER A 746 5.03 12.90 -6.77
C SER A 746 5.76 13.69 -7.85
N ARG A 747 5.53 13.37 -9.12
CA ARG A 747 6.15 14.10 -10.25
C ARG A 747 5.59 15.50 -10.41
N LEU A 748 4.29 15.69 -10.22
CA LEU A 748 3.67 17.02 -10.22
C LEU A 748 4.23 17.89 -9.08
N VAL A 749 4.38 17.34 -7.88
CA VAL A 749 5.00 18.05 -6.74
C VAL A 749 6.44 18.43 -7.06
N ALA A 750 7.26 17.49 -7.56
CA ALA A 750 8.64 17.77 -7.95
C ALA A 750 8.73 18.84 -9.07
N ALA A 751 7.79 18.84 -10.01
CA ALA A 751 7.73 19.87 -11.06
C ALA A 751 7.34 21.25 -10.52
N LEU A 752 6.52 21.31 -9.47
CA LEU A 752 6.18 22.56 -8.77
C LEU A 752 7.36 23.09 -7.94
N GLU A 753 8.19 22.21 -7.38
CA GLU A 753 9.37 22.60 -6.58
C GLU A 753 10.53 23.15 -7.41
N ASN A 754 10.62 22.74 -8.69
CA ASN A 754 11.66 23.19 -9.62
C ASN A 754 11.29 24.48 -10.39
N ARG A 755 10.10 25.04 -10.14
CA ARG A 755 9.62 26.32 -10.69
C ARG A 755 9.73 27.41 -9.65
#